data_AF-A0A2C5YHZ4-F1
#
_entry.id   AF-A0A2C5YHZ4-F1
#
_cell.length_a   1.000
_cell.length_b   1.000
_cell.length_c   1.000
_cell.angle_alpha   90.00
_cell.angle_beta   90.00
_cell.angle_gamma   90.00
#
_symmetry.space_group_name_H-M   'P 1'
#
loop_
_entity.id
_entity.type
_entity.pdbx_description
1 polymer ?
#
loop_
_entity_poly.entity_id
_entity_poly.type
_entity_poly.pdbx_seq_one_letter_code
_entity_poly.pdbx_strand_id
1 'polypeptide(L)'
;MPPPHPCAYAAGSIERLYGHGFTRFKFITSSHLHAGDRLARSSAPHYDCKDSSQELTPESIEYLQHYGIKHIISLNEFADNPGIKQILKANKISYTPIPTPDFAVPSLADLYKGYKSFAQTTDGATLVWCGFGHGRTGLMITAINLFREAEKLNPGPLTPDYVKTSHVETQAQFKALTKLQDILGPESFEDIYDEAMDVWTKAREAFTGIDLTLSQTQKEKEKAKTAAQDMLSSSVQALQDASVALESHWQICRVLFDRLLQGVARLKAQNIAADPEMMKQLEHIMYMVKWELHNPGQLAPISLQSTIVEKTLRSAVKSLEAPIATDQLVVTPLLLEEQIGQIEEYRGLIKDLYQKLRETVKEHHDDAERMLSEVPNTKALTRLQEIVHLAKGRVAELKTRALAAEDVSVISQCIEETVSGLSEAKRATNALAHAIRFSGGQTTVNFREVRQKLNDMRKNVASMLAHESRQFIKTQLIEKWQYEEEFTQLRKTADEKAKDLSDLGLRSYVRAAYLGEWLKEKATSLNAIKNFLQHPKLSNYNFDVELVLKTSMITWFRGREDLQDALEDERKTIEAEIDITQRSIQAYVTASLMVQKEAAIVSAALDQHVHWHRAGIEMMDWQGQSISQLLDTLQSQVEQEVELGRARKTKELEAAEASEKALQSEEWATALGIEIALAVAAAVPSPAWPVATALLWARQGIRATRYLRNAIRLGKIPVQLAAQARTAVQRLDKTLASWKTKVPQLFREWASEKSPQQVLDGIGMMHEEFGGSQLSLTNTGRQGVQVPSQEAAAAAANEEAAPAASRESSAKNMLEKSINELMQDLEDIHAPLEEPADKELVVPITETLRKLERIKVPKTKPGGSLPLVDTIQGTSRVRRPVAEIRHDLQEAASIPHHTSDVQFLKLLEDAAYYLPNDFDINPHSMCGQVIEAIR
;
A
#
# COMPACT_ATOMS: atom_id res chain seq x y z
N MET A 1 -11.12 -25.88 -31.48
CA MET A 1 -11.28 -26.44 -30.12
C MET A 1 -11.32 -25.28 -29.14
N PRO A 2 -11.98 -25.37 -27.97
CA PRO A 2 -11.77 -24.39 -26.91
C PRO A 2 -10.28 -24.40 -26.51
N PRO A 3 -9.70 -23.26 -26.09
CA PRO A 3 -8.35 -23.25 -25.55
C PRO A 3 -8.28 -24.19 -24.32
N PRO A 4 -7.16 -24.90 -24.10
CA PRO A 4 -7.00 -25.75 -22.93
C PRO A 4 -7.16 -24.92 -21.65
N HIS A 5 -7.67 -25.55 -20.60
CA HIS A 5 -7.89 -24.87 -19.31
C HIS A 5 -6.57 -24.26 -18.81
N PRO A 6 -6.54 -23.05 -18.23
CA PRO A 6 -5.30 -22.41 -17.79
C PRO A 6 -4.40 -23.28 -16.88
N CYS A 7 -5.01 -24.14 -16.06
CA CYS A 7 -4.30 -25.08 -15.19
C CYS A 7 -3.75 -26.35 -15.89
N ALA A 8 -3.92 -26.47 -17.21
CA ALA A 8 -3.25 -27.50 -18.02
C ALA A 8 -1.84 -27.06 -18.44
N TYR A 9 -1.53 -25.76 -18.35
CA TYR A 9 -0.19 -25.23 -18.53
C TYR A 9 0.62 -25.38 -17.25
N ALA A 10 1.92 -25.63 -17.37
CA ALA A 10 2.81 -25.69 -16.21
C ALA A 10 2.84 -24.33 -15.49
N ALA A 11 2.86 -24.35 -14.15
CA ALA A 11 2.98 -23.15 -13.33
C ALA A 11 4.26 -22.37 -13.70
N GLY A 12 4.11 -21.11 -14.09
CA GLY A 12 5.19 -20.24 -14.57
C GLY A 12 5.49 -20.29 -16.07
N SER A 13 4.75 -21.04 -16.89
CA SER A 13 4.86 -20.96 -18.36
C SER A 13 4.35 -19.61 -18.89
N ILE A 14 5.08 -19.01 -19.83
CA ILE A 14 4.71 -17.72 -20.44
C ILE A 14 3.54 -17.84 -21.41
N GLU A 15 3.29 -19.05 -21.90
CA GLU A 15 2.09 -19.41 -22.64
C GLU A 15 0.80 -19.13 -21.84
N ARG A 16 0.89 -19.21 -20.51
CA ARG A 16 -0.18 -18.84 -19.57
C ARG A 16 -0.44 -17.33 -19.53
N LEU A 17 0.58 -16.50 -19.79
CA LEU A 17 0.54 -15.04 -19.78
C LEU A 17 0.08 -14.43 -21.12
N TYR A 18 -0.21 -15.24 -22.15
CA TYR A 18 -0.76 -14.72 -23.39
C TYR A 18 -2.21 -14.23 -23.26
N GLY A 19 -2.50 -13.11 -23.92
CA GLY A 19 -3.81 -12.48 -23.92
C GLY A 19 -4.15 -11.80 -22.59
N HIS A 20 -5.43 -11.56 -22.35
CA HIS A 20 -5.92 -10.78 -21.21
C HIS A 20 -6.01 -11.55 -19.89
N GLY A 21 -5.86 -12.88 -19.91
CA GLY A 21 -5.85 -13.74 -18.72
C GLY A 21 -7.19 -13.96 -18.01
N PHE A 22 -8.16 -13.05 -18.12
CA PHE A 22 -9.48 -13.22 -17.50
C PHE A 22 -10.26 -14.38 -18.12
N THR A 23 -10.66 -15.35 -17.30
CA THR A 23 -11.60 -16.40 -17.69
C THR A 23 -12.95 -16.19 -17.01
N ARG A 24 -14.00 -16.81 -17.54
CA ARG A 24 -15.38 -16.72 -17.00
C ARG A 24 -15.91 -15.27 -16.89
N PHE A 25 -15.35 -14.34 -17.68
CA PHE A 25 -15.78 -12.95 -17.70
C PHE A 25 -17.24 -12.86 -18.16
N LYS A 26 -18.11 -12.28 -17.33
CA LYS A 26 -19.54 -12.12 -17.64
C LYS A 26 -20.14 -10.94 -16.88
N PHE A 27 -20.92 -10.11 -17.56
CA PHE A 27 -21.81 -9.14 -16.90
C PHE A 27 -22.96 -9.84 -16.16
N ILE A 28 -23.28 -9.35 -14.97
CA ILE A 28 -24.39 -9.83 -14.16
C ILE A 28 -25.65 -9.10 -14.60
N THR A 29 -26.65 -9.85 -15.07
CA THR A 29 -27.91 -9.34 -15.64
C THR A 29 -29.10 -9.64 -14.73
N SER A 30 -28.89 -9.58 -13.42
CA SER A 30 -29.94 -9.84 -12.42
C SER A 30 -30.92 -8.68 -12.33
N SER A 31 -32.19 -9.00 -12.09
CA SER A 31 -33.26 -8.03 -11.78
C SER A 31 -33.10 -7.36 -10.42
N HIS A 32 -32.10 -7.75 -9.63
CA HIS A 32 -31.76 -7.15 -8.34
C HIS A 32 -30.97 -5.84 -8.46
N LEU A 33 -30.22 -5.65 -9.57
CA LEU A 33 -29.43 -4.44 -9.82
C LEU A 33 -30.29 -3.27 -10.33
N HIS A 34 -29.88 -2.04 -10.04
CA HIS A 34 -30.53 -0.84 -10.58
C HIS A 34 -30.18 -0.64 -12.06
N ALA A 35 -30.98 0.13 -12.81
CA ALA A 35 -30.81 0.28 -14.26
C ALA A 35 -29.47 0.91 -14.72
N GLY A 36 -28.76 1.60 -13.82
CA GLY A 36 -27.40 2.12 -14.06
C GLY A 36 -26.26 1.25 -13.52
N ASP A 37 -26.56 0.23 -12.71
CA ASP A 37 -25.55 -0.64 -12.10
C ASP A 37 -24.90 -1.53 -13.16
N ARG A 38 -23.56 -1.51 -13.22
CA ARG A 38 -22.79 -2.39 -14.12
C ARG A 38 -21.85 -3.27 -13.30
N LEU A 39 -22.31 -4.48 -12.99
CA LEU A 39 -21.54 -5.49 -12.26
C LEU A 39 -21.07 -6.61 -13.20
N ALA A 40 -19.81 -7.01 -13.08
CA ALA A 40 -19.22 -8.13 -13.82
C ALA A 40 -18.51 -9.11 -12.87
N ARG A 41 -18.32 -10.35 -13.33
CA ARG A 41 -17.52 -11.38 -12.67
C ARG A 41 -16.39 -11.86 -13.56
N SER A 42 -15.30 -12.36 -12.99
CA SER A 42 -14.30 -13.17 -13.69
C SER A 42 -13.49 -14.03 -12.72
N SER A 43 -12.63 -14.91 -13.25
CA SER A 43 -11.43 -15.36 -12.54
C SER A 43 -10.47 -14.18 -12.31
N ALA A 44 -9.47 -14.40 -11.46
CA ALA A 44 -8.26 -13.59 -11.47
C ALA A 44 -7.59 -13.66 -12.86
N PRO A 45 -6.82 -12.63 -13.24
CA PRO A 45 -6.10 -12.63 -14.51
C PRO A 45 -5.06 -13.76 -14.50
N HIS A 46 -5.06 -14.56 -15.56
CA HIS A 46 -4.15 -15.67 -15.82
C HIS A 46 -4.18 -16.81 -14.78
N TYR A 47 -5.20 -16.91 -13.92
CA TYR A 47 -5.28 -17.89 -12.82
C TYR A 47 -4.91 -19.34 -13.20
N ASP A 48 -4.07 -20.00 -12.39
CA ASP A 48 -3.45 -21.31 -12.63
C ASP A 48 -3.89 -22.43 -11.67
N CYS A 49 -5.08 -22.30 -11.07
CA CYS A 49 -5.53 -23.15 -9.96
C CYS A 49 -4.78 -22.93 -8.63
N LYS A 50 -3.92 -21.91 -8.52
CA LYS A 50 -3.46 -21.34 -7.25
C LYS A 50 -3.90 -19.87 -7.13
N ASP A 51 -4.27 -19.47 -5.92
CA ASP A 51 -4.65 -18.08 -5.64
C ASP A 51 -3.46 -17.11 -5.73
N SER A 52 -2.22 -17.60 -5.56
CA SER A 52 -0.99 -16.80 -5.60
C SER A 52 -0.72 -16.06 -6.91
N SER A 53 -1.40 -16.45 -8.00
CA SER A 53 -1.07 -15.98 -9.34
C SER A 53 -2.17 -15.07 -9.91
N GLN A 54 -1.86 -13.78 -9.99
CA GLN A 54 -2.78 -12.70 -10.40
C GLN A 54 -2.04 -11.61 -11.20
N GLU A 55 -1.13 -12.01 -12.07
CA GLU A 55 -0.35 -11.07 -12.88
C GLU A 55 -1.26 -10.27 -13.83
N LEU A 56 -1.08 -8.95 -13.90
CA LEU A 56 -1.80 -8.08 -14.82
C LEU A 56 -0.88 -7.70 -15.97
N THR A 57 -1.18 -8.19 -17.17
CA THR A 57 -0.47 -7.82 -18.40
C THR A 57 -1.04 -6.51 -18.99
N PRO A 58 -0.33 -5.83 -19.91
CA PRO A 58 -0.90 -4.74 -20.69
C PRO A 58 -2.23 -5.15 -21.36
N GLU A 59 -2.28 -6.38 -21.90
CA GLU A 59 -3.47 -6.97 -22.51
C GLU A 59 -4.62 -7.19 -21.50
N SER A 60 -4.33 -7.53 -20.23
CA SER A 60 -5.33 -7.53 -19.15
C SER A 60 -5.91 -6.12 -18.94
N ILE A 61 -5.07 -5.09 -18.92
CA ILE A 61 -5.49 -3.70 -18.70
C ILE A 61 -6.32 -3.17 -19.88
N GLU A 62 -5.89 -3.41 -21.12
CA GLU A 62 -6.66 -3.06 -22.31
C GLU A 62 -8.04 -3.72 -22.31
N TYR A 63 -8.13 -5.00 -21.91
CA TYR A 63 -9.39 -5.72 -21.78
C TYR A 63 -10.32 -5.08 -20.73
N LEU A 64 -9.79 -4.74 -19.55
CA LEU A 64 -10.56 -4.06 -18.50
C LEU A 64 -11.09 -2.69 -18.99
N GLN A 65 -10.25 -1.91 -19.65
CA GLN A 65 -10.62 -0.61 -20.22
C GLN A 65 -11.66 -0.75 -21.33
N HIS A 66 -11.53 -1.74 -22.21
CA HIS A 66 -12.46 -2.03 -23.31
C HIS A 66 -13.90 -2.29 -22.81
N TYR A 67 -14.06 -3.07 -21.74
CA TYR A 67 -15.37 -3.31 -21.13
C TYR A 67 -15.88 -2.19 -20.23
N GLY A 68 -15.06 -1.14 -20.03
CA GLY A 68 -15.38 0.00 -19.17
C GLY A 68 -15.31 -0.35 -17.68
N ILE A 69 -14.46 -1.30 -17.28
CA ILE A 69 -14.20 -1.58 -15.86
C ILE A 69 -13.45 -0.38 -15.26
N LYS A 70 -14.04 0.25 -14.25
CA LYS A 70 -13.46 1.36 -13.48
C LYS A 70 -13.13 1.00 -12.05
N HIS A 71 -13.66 -0.11 -11.56
CA HIS A 71 -13.44 -0.59 -10.21
C HIS A 71 -13.34 -2.12 -10.19
N ILE A 72 -12.48 -2.66 -9.32
CA ILE A 72 -12.33 -4.09 -9.09
C ILE A 72 -12.45 -4.39 -7.59
N ILE A 73 -13.21 -5.45 -7.27
CA ILE A 73 -13.27 -6.05 -5.93
C ILE A 73 -12.61 -7.43 -6.01
N SER A 74 -11.49 -7.61 -5.31
CA SER A 74 -10.74 -8.87 -5.30
C SER A 74 -10.92 -9.60 -3.97
N LEU A 75 -11.43 -10.84 -4.05
CA LEU A 75 -11.59 -11.77 -2.93
C LEU A 75 -10.57 -12.90 -2.94
N ASN A 76 -9.48 -12.76 -3.70
CA ASN A 76 -8.37 -13.69 -3.70
C ASN A 76 -7.59 -13.59 -2.38
N GLU A 77 -6.97 -14.67 -1.91
CA GLU A 77 -6.14 -14.67 -0.68
C GLU A 77 -5.04 -13.59 -0.72
N PHE A 78 -4.44 -13.38 -1.89
CA PHE A 78 -3.37 -12.40 -2.14
C PHE A 78 -3.91 -11.07 -2.71
N ALA A 79 -5.18 -10.74 -2.48
CA ALA A 79 -5.79 -9.50 -2.98
C ALA A 79 -5.01 -8.23 -2.59
N ASP A 80 -4.31 -8.22 -1.45
CA ASP A 80 -3.57 -7.05 -0.97
C ASP A 80 -2.21 -6.80 -1.64
N ASN A 81 -1.81 -7.59 -2.63
CA ASN A 81 -0.55 -7.46 -3.36
C ASN A 81 -0.28 -6.01 -3.86
N PRO A 82 0.89 -5.41 -3.54
CA PRO A 82 1.19 -4.02 -3.88
C PRO A 82 1.36 -3.78 -5.39
N GLY A 83 1.88 -4.76 -6.14
CA GLY A 83 2.05 -4.66 -7.59
C GLY A 83 0.70 -4.55 -8.32
N ILE A 84 -0.30 -5.35 -7.91
CA ILE A 84 -1.67 -5.26 -8.45
C ILE A 84 -2.25 -3.87 -8.20
N LYS A 85 -2.13 -3.36 -6.96
CA LYS A 85 -2.58 -2.01 -6.58
C LYS A 85 -1.92 -0.93 -7.43
N GLN A 86 -0.61 -1.02 -7.65
CA GLN A 86 0.16 -0.04 -8.42
C GLN A 86 -0.25 -0.03 -9.90
N ILE A 87 -0.35 -1.20 -10.54
CA ILE A 87 -0.74 -1.34 -11.95
C ILE A 87 -2.18 -0.82 -12.17
N LEU A 88 -3.14 -1.17 -11.31
CA LEU A 88 -4.52 -0.68 -11.43
C LEU A 88 -4.63 0.83 -11.17
N LYS A 89 -3.93 1.35 -10.15
CA LYS A 89 -3.88 2.79 -9.85
C LYS A 89 -3.29 3.59 -11.03
N ALA A 90 -2.19 3.12 -11.63
CA ALA A 90 -1.58 3.74 -12.81
C ALA A 90 -2.54 3.84 -14.00
N ASN A 91 -3.48 2.90 -14.11
CA ASN A 91 -4.49 2.83 -15.18
C ASN A 91 -5.85 3.44 -14.80
N LYS A 92 -5.93 4.18 -13.69
CA LYS A 92 -7.16 4.81 -13.18
C LYS A 92 -8.31 3.82 -12.95
N ILE A 93 -7.98 2.62 -12.46
CA ILE A 93 -8.94 1.62 -12.04
C ILE A 93 -8.87 1.52 -10.52
N SER A 94 -9.98 1.84 -9.84
CA SER A 94 -10.12 1.72 -8.39
C SER A 94 -10.06 0.25 -7.97
N TYR A 95 -9.51 -0.04 -6.79
CA TYR A 95 -9.30 -1.41 -6.34
C TYR A 95 -9.62 -1.59 -4.86
N THR A 96 -10.58 -2.48 -4.57
CA THR A 96 -10.96 -2.89 -3.21
C THR A 96 -10.43 -4.30 -2.92
N PRO A 97 -9.30 -4.45 -2.20
CA PRO A 97 -8.82 -5.74 -1.74
C PRO A 97 -9.63 -6.24 -0.55
N ILE A 98 -10.04 -7.51 -0.60
CA ILE A 98 -10.73 -8.25 0.46
C ILE A 98 -10.05 -9.62 0.58
N PRO A 99 -8.84 -9.70 1.17
CA PRO A 99 -8.06 -10.93 1.21
C PRO A 99 -8.85 -12.03 1.93
N THR A 100 -9.26 -13.06 1.17
CA THR A 100 -10.08 -14.16 1.68
C THR A 100 -9.41 -15.48 1.30
N PRO A 101 -8.96 -16.30 2.27
CA PRO A 101 -8.38 -17.62 1.98
C PRO A 101 -9.32 -18.50 1.16
N ASP A 102 -8.79 -19.47 0.42
CA ASP A 102 -9.65 -20.31 -0.43
C ASP A 102 -10.68 -21.12 0.38
N PHE A 103 -11.87 -21.31 -0.19
CA PHE A 103 -13.09 -21.84 0.44
C PHE A 103 -13.60 -21.11 1.71
N ALA A 104 -12.85 -20.15 2.26
CA ALA A 104 -13.29 -19.34 3.38
C ALA A 104 -14.40 -18.36 2.99
N VAL A 105 -14.99 -17.75 4.02
CA VAL A 105 -16.08 -16.78 3.90
C VAL A 105 -15.53 -15.42 4.35
N PRO A 106 -15.66 -14.34 3.55
CA PRO A 106 -15.39 -12.98 4.00
C PRO A 106 -16.30 -12.63 5.19
N SER A 107 -15.87 -11.73 6.07
CA SER A 107 -16.74 -11.27 7.15
C SER A 107 -17.95 -10.48 6.60
N LEU A 108 -19.00 -10.30 7.41
CA LEU A 108 -20.13 -9.43 7.04
C LEU A 108 -19.67 -7.97 6.84
N ALA A 109 -18.66 -7.52 7.59
CA ALA A 109 -18.03 -6.21 7.39
C ALA A 109 -17.29 -6.13 6.04
N ASP A 110 -16.64 -7.21 5.60
CA ASP A 110 -16.02 -7.31 4.27
C ASP A 110 -17.06 -7.31 3.14
N LEU A 111 -18.17 -8.01 3.32
CA LEU A 111 -19.29 -7.99 2.38
C LEU A 111 -19.88 -6.58 2.23
N TYR A 112 -20.11 -5.89 3.35
CA TYR A 112 -20.54 -4.49 3.34
C TYR A 112 -19.49 -3.54 2.74
N LYS A 113 -18.19 -3.74 3.02
CA LYS A 113 -17.07 -2.99 2.40
C LYS A 113 -17.07 -3.15 0.88
N GLY A 114 -17.24 -4.36 0.36
CA GLY A 114 -17.35 -4.63 -1.08
C GLY A 114 -18.61 -4.01 -1.70
N TYR A 115 -19.74 -4.07 -1.00
CA TYR A 115 -20.96 -3.39 -1.42
C TYR A 115 -20.79 -1.86 -1.48
N LYS A 116 -20.20 -1.26 -0.45
CA LYS A 116 -19.99 0.19 -0.34
C LYS A 116 -19.10 0.72 -1.46
N SER A 117 -18.01 0.04 -1.80
CA SER A 117 -17.14 0.46 -2.91
C SER A 117 -17.77 0.21 -4.30
N PHE A 118 -18.60 -0.83 -4.45
CA PHE A 118 -19.47 -0.98 -5.62
C PHE A 118 -20.44 0.20 -5.76
N ALA A 119 -21.20 0.52 -4.71
CA ALA A 119 -22.20 1.59 -4.73
C ALA A 119 -21.61 3.01 -4.89
N GLN A 120 -20.32 3.19 -4.58
CA GLN A 120 -19.57 4.42 -4.85
C GLN A 120 -19.08 4.55 -6.30
N THR A 121 -19.08 3.46 -7.08
CA THR A 121 -18.63 3.45 -8.49
C THR A 121 -19.78 3.84 -9.41
N THR A 122 -19.91 5.12 -9.72
CA THR A 122 -21.02 5.66 -10.54
C THR A 122 -20.69 5.84 -12.02
N ASP A 123 -19.41 5.85 -12.41
CA ASP A 123 -18.93 6.22 -13.75
C ASP A 123 -18.36 5.05 -14.57
N GLY A 124 -18.69 3.80 -14.21
CA GLY A 124 -18.26 2.63 -14.97
C GLY A 124 -18.74 1.30 -14.39
N ALA A 125 -18.14 0.22 -14.87
CA ALA A 125 -18.42 -1.12 -14.38
C ALA A 125 -17.49 -1.52 -13.23
N THR A 126 -18.04 -2.25 -12.26
CA THR A 126 -17.28 -2.96 -11.23
C THR A 126 -17.10 -4.43 -11.62
N LEU A 127 -15.87 -4.94 -11.52
CA LEU A 127 -15.54 -6.35 -11.71
C LEU A 127 -15.24 -7.02 -10.38
N VAL A 128 -15.88 -8.14 -10.08
CA VAL A 128 -15.62 -8.97 -8.90
C VAL A 128 -14.86 -10.23 -9.31
N TRP A 129 -13.72 -10.51 -8.66
CA TRP A 129 -12.96 -11.75 -8.89
C TRP A 129 -12.44 -12.39 -7.59
N CYS A 130 -12.12 -13.68 -7.67
CA CYS A 130 -11.27 -14.45 -6.77
C CYS A 130 -10.30 -15.23 -7.66
N GLY A 131 -9.58 -16.25 -7.19
CA GLY A 131 -8.81 -17.15 -8.06
C GLY A 131 -9.61 -17.70 -9.26
N PHE A 132 -10.47 -18.69 -9.03
CA PHE A 132 -11.22 -19.37 -10.09
C PHE A 132 -12.37 -18.51 -10.69
N GLY A 133 -12.89 -17.55 -9.93
CA GLY A 133 -14.03 -16.69 -10.29
C GLY A 133 -15.40 -17.23 -9.89
N HIS A 134 -15.45 -18.29 -9.07
CA HIS A 134 -16.64 -18.84 -8.40
C HIS A 134 -16.51 -18.72 -6.87
N GLY A 135 -17.39 -19.35 -6.09
CA GLY A 135 -17.30 -19.44 -4.63
C GLY A 135 -17.35 -18.07 -3.98
N ARG A 136 -16.18 -17.57 -3.55
CA ARG A 136 -15.97 -16.22 -3.02
C ARG A 136 -16.49 -15.12 -3.96
N THR A 137 -16.28 -15.24 -5.27
CA THR A 137 -16.87 -14.31 -6.27
C THR A 137 -18.38 -14.42 -6.33
N GLY A 138 -18.92 -15.65 -6.32
CA GLY A 138 -20.36 -15.89 -6.32
C GLY A 138 -21.04 -15.32 -5.08
N LEU A 139 -20.42 -15.49 -3.92
CA LEU A 139 -20.85 -14.93 -2.65
C LEU A 139 -20.86 -13.40 -2.66
N MET A 140 -19.77 -12.73 -3.06
CA MET A 140 -19.75 -11.26 -3.07
C MET A 140 -20.77 -10.68 -4.06
N ILE A 141 -20.93 -11.29 -5.24
CA ILE A 141 -21.98 -10.89 -6.19
C ILE A 141 -23.36 -11.08 -5.56
N THR A 142 -23.62 -12.22 -4.91
CA THR A 142 -24.90 -12.46 -4.24
C THR A 142 -25.15 -11.45 -3.12
N ALA A 143 -24.13 -11.11 -2.33
CA ALA A 143 -24.20 -10.08 -1.30
C ALA A 143 -24.53 -8.70 -1.87
N ILE A 144 -23.85 -8.26 -2.93
CA ILE A 144 -24.16 -6.99 -3.62
C ILE A 144 -25.62 -6.97 -4.12
N ASN A 145 -26.11 -8.09 -4.65
CA ASN A 145 -27.50 -8.20 -5.10
C ASN A 145 -28.49 -8.19 -3.92
N LEU A 146 -28.15 -8.78 -2.77
CA LEU A 146 -28.95 -8.67 -1.53
C LEU A 146 -29.06 -7.22 -1.04
N PHE A 147 -27.95 -6.49 -0.98
CA PHE A 147 -27.97 -5.06 -0.61
C PHE A 147 -28.83 -4.22 -1.57
N ARG A 148 -28.70 -4.44 -2.89
CA ARG A 148 -29.55 -3.75 -3.88
C ARG A 148 -31.02 -4.15 -3.82
N GLU A 149 -31.31 -5.41 -3.48
CA GLU A 149 -32.68 -5.86 -3.25
C GLU A 149 -33.29 -5.18 -2.02
N ALA A 150 -32.54 -5.03 -0.93
CA ALA A 150 -32.96 -4.34 0.29
C ALA A 150 -33.31 -2.85 0.05
N GLU A 151 -32.65 -2.18 -0.90
CA GLU A 151 -32.96 -0.80 -1.31
C GLU A 151 -34.29 -0.65 -2.11
N LYS A 152 -34.96 -1.76 -2.49
CA LYS A 152 -36.24 -1.73 -3.20
C LYS A 152 -37.43 -1.61 -2.25
N LEU A 153 -38.53 -0.99 -2.70
CA LEU A 153 -39.73 -0.77 -1.88
C LEU A 153 -40.31 -2.04 -1.25
N ASN A 154 -40.26 -3.16 -1.97
CA ASN A 154 -40.67 -4.47 -1.48
C ASN A 154 -39.49 -5.44 -1.75
N PRO A 155 -38.56 -5.63 -0.81
CA PRO A 155 -37.41 -6.51 -1.00
C PRO A 155 -37.85 -7.98 -1.08
N GLY A 156 -37.40 -8.71 -2.09
CA GLY A 156 -37.65 -10.14 -2.24
C GLY A 156 -36.66 -11.04 -1.48
N PRO A 157 -37.08 -12.23 -1.02
CA PRO A 157 -36.18 -13.22 -0.43
C PRO A 157 -35.25 -13.83 -1.50
N LEU A 158 -34.11 -14.36 -1.04
CA LEU A 158 -33.10 -14.97 -1.87
C LEU A 158 -33.54 -16.37 -2.30
N THR A 159 -33.75 -16.60 -3.59
CA THR A 159 -34.13 -17.95 -4.05
C THR A 159 -32.91 -18.89 -4.06
N PRO A 160 -33.07 -20.18 -3.69
CA PRO A 160 -31.99 -21.16 -3.77
C PRO A 160 -31.39 -21.29 -5.18
N ASP A 161 -32.22 -21.12 -6.21
CA ASP A 161 -31.77 -21.11 -7.61
C ASP A 161 -30.88 -19.90 -7.94
N TYR A 162 -31.12 -18.73 -7.34
CA TYR A 162 -30.26 -17.57 -7.50
C TYR A 162 -28.87 -17.79 -6.90
N VAL A 163 -28.80 -18.37 -5.69
CA VAL A 163 -27.52 -18.77 -5.05
C VAL A 163 -26.75 -19.75 -5.94
N LYS A 164 -27.44 -20.77 -6.44
CA LYS A 164 -26.86 -21.80 -7.31
C LYS A 164 -26.35 -21.24 -8.63
N THR A 165 -27.11 -20.36 -9.29
CA THR A 165 -26.72 -19.71 -10.55
C THR A 165 -25.64 -18.64 -10.36
N SER A 166 -25.50 -18.08 -9.15
CA SER A 166 -24.37 -17.23 -8.78
C SER A 166 -23.06 -18.00 -8.54
N HIS A 167 -23.10 -19.33 -8.53
CA HIS A 167 -21.95 -20.22 -8.25
C HIS A 167 -21.34 -19.99 -6.86
N VAL A 168 -22.18 -19.94 -5.83
CA VAL A 168 -21.76 -20.10 -4.42
C VAL A 168 -21.44 -21.59 -4.19
N GLU A 169 -20.35 -21.89 -3.48
CA GLU A 169 -19.77 -23.24 -3.47
C GLU A 169 -19.88 -23.99 -2.14
N THR A 170 -19.83 -23.29 -1.01
CA THR A 170 -19.80 -23.95 0.32
C THR A 170 -21.03 -23.64 1.18
N GLN A 171 -21.38 -24.57 2.06
CA GLN A 171 -22.47 -24.36 3.03
C GLN A 171 -22.19 -23.17 3.97
N ALA A 172 -20.92 -22.87 4.26
CA ALA A 172 -20.54 -21.71 5.06
C ALA A 172 -20.82 -20.40 4.31
N GLN A 173 -20.50 -20.34 3.02
CA GLN A 173 -20.84 -19.19 2.16
C GLN A 173 -22.36 -19.00 2.07
N PHE A 174 -23.14 -20.07 1.92
CA PHE A 174 -24.61 -19.98 1.93
C PHE A 174 -25.14 -19.46 3.27
N LYS A 175 -24.68 -20.00 4.40
CA LYS A 175 -25.08 -19.53 5.74
C LYS A 175 -24.80 -18.03 5.96
N ALA A 176 -23.67 -17.52 5.46
CA ALA A 176 -23.35 -16.10 5.55
C ALA A 176 -24.27 -15.23 4.68
N LEU A 177 -24.73 -15.73 3.54
CA LEU A 177 -25.72 -15.04 2.69
C LEU A 177 -27.13 -15.07 3.30
N THR A 178 -27.52 -16.17 3.95
CA THR A 178 -28.75 -16.22 4.77
C THR A 178 -28.67 -15.19 5.89
N LYS A 179 -27.61 -15.22 6.70
CA LYS A 179 -27.39 -14.26 7.78
C LYS A 179 -27.35 -12.80 7.28
N LEU A 180 -26.78 -12.55 6.10
CA LEU A 180 -26.81 -11.22 5.49
C LEU A 180 -28.23 -10.82 5.04
N GLN A 181 -29.01 -11.74 4.49
CA GLN A 181 -30.42 -11.47 4.17
C GLN A 181 -31.23 -11.18 5.44
N ASP A 182 -31.00 -11.94 6.52
CA ASP A 182 -31.60 -11.68 7.83
C ASP A 182 -31.18 -10.30 8.35
N ILE A 183 -29.90 -9.93 8.25
CA ILE A 183 -29.37 -8.59 8.61
C ILE A 183 -29.96 -7.44 7.78
N LEU A 184 -30.48 -7.70 6.57
CA LEU A 184 -31.05 -6.70 5.68
C LEU A 184 -32.59 -6.68 5.67
N GLY A 185 -33.22 -7.52 6.50
CA GLY A 185 -34.67 -7.59 6.61
C GLY A 185 -35.24 -6.37 7.35
N PRO A 186 -36.36 -5.79 6.88
CA PRO A 186 -36.94 -4.58 7.48
C PRO A 186 -37.54 -4.79 8.88
N GLU A 187 -37.57 -6.02 9.39
CA GLU A 187 -38.13 -6.38 10.71
C GLU A 187 -37.08 -6.95 11.66
N SER A 188 -35.96 -7.44 11.14
CA SER A 188 -34.95 -8.22 11.85
C SER A 188 -33.78 -7.38 12.37
N PHE A 189 -33.65 -6.13 11.94
CA PHE A 189 -32.68 -5.19 12.55
C PHE A 189 -32.89 -5.07 14.07
N GLU A 190 -34.15 -5.00 14.50
CA GLU A 190 -34.55 -4.92 15.90
C GLU A 190 -34.10 -6.17 16.67
N ASP A 191 -34.46 -7.36 16.17
CA ASP A 191 -34.03 -8.65 16.73
C ASP A 191 -32.51 -8.76 16.88
N ILE A 192 -31.74 -8.33 15.87
CA ILE A 192 -30.27 -8.44 15.85
C ILE A 192 -29.61 -7.45 16.82
N TYR A 193 -30.13 -6.23 16.92
CA TYR A 193 -29.63 -5.24 17.87
C TYR A 193 -29.92 -5.70 19.31
N ASP A 194 -31.15 -6.13 19.57
CA ASP A 194 -31.59 -6.57 20.89
C ASP A 194 -30.89 -7.88 21.33
N GLU A 195 -30.68 -8.84 20.42
CA GLU A 195 -29.84 -10.03 20.67
C GLU A 195 -28.40 -9.63 21.03
N ALA A 196 -27.80 -8.68 20.31
CA ALA A 196 -26.45 -8.22 20.62
C ALA A 196 -26.35 -7.54 22.00
N MET A 197 -27.36 -6.77 22.41
CA MET A 197 -27.43 -6.14 23.73
C MET A 197 -27.67 -7.16 24.86
N ASP A 198 -28.51 -8.16 24.65
CA ASP A 198 -28.78 -9.25 25.60
C ASP A 198 -27.53 -10.15 25.79
N VAL A 199 -26.90 -10.58 24.70
CA VAL A 199 -25.66 -11.37 24.73
C VAL A 199 -24.54 -10.58 25.40
N TRP A 200 -24.42 -9.28 25.14
CA TRP A 200 -23.48 -8.39 25.84
C TRP A 200 -23.74 -8.32 27.35
N THR A 201 -24.99 -8.07 27.74
CA THR A 201 -25.38 -7.98 29.16
C THR A 201 -25.03 -9.27 29.89
N LYS A 202 -25.41 -10.42 29.32
CA LYS A 202 -25.09 -11.76 29.85
C LYS A 202 -23.58 -12.04 29.91
N ALA A 203 -22.81 -11.60 28.91
CA ALA A 203 -21.36 -11.76 28.90
C ALA A 203 -20.67 -10.92 29.99
N ARG A 204 -21.13 -9.68 30.19
CA ARG A 204 -20.68 -8.78 31.25
C ARG A 204 -21.03 -9.33 32.64
N GLU A 205 -22.24 -9.86 32.83
CA GLU A 205 -22.63 -10.55 34.07
C GLU A 205 -21.72 -11.74 34.35
N ALA A 206 -21.51 -12.62 33.37
CA ALA A 206 -20.63 -13.77 33.49
C ALA A 206 -19.17 -13.38 33.82
N PHE A 207 -18.67 -12.28 33.25
CA PHE A 207 -17.36 -11.71 33.57
C PHE A 207 -17.28 -11.26 35.04
N THR A 208 -18.23 -10.44 35.51
CA THR A 208 -18.28 -10.02 36.93
C THR A 208 -18.46 -11.18 37.90
N GLY A 209 -19.11 -12.26 37.46
CA GLY A 209 -19.25 -13.50 38.21
C GLY A 209 -17.92 -14.22 38.49
N ILE A 210 -16.86 -13.97 37.73
CA ILE A 210 -15.53 -14.57 37.96
C ILE A 210 -15.00 -14.19 39.35
N ASP A 211 -15.13 -12.93 39.76
CA ASP A 211 -14.65 -12.46 41.07
C ASP A 211 -15.44 -13.08 42.24
N LEU A 212 -16.74 -13.32 42.04
CA LEU A 212 -17.57 -14.03 43.03
C LEU A 212 -17.13 -15.48 43.22
N THR A 213 -16.44 -16.09 42.24
CA THR A 213 -15.85 -17.44 42.38
C THR A 213 -14.50 -17.46 43.09
N LEU A 214 -13.96 -16.32 43.56
CA LEU A 214 -12.64 -16.28 44.23
C LEU A 214 -12.52 -17.17 45.48
N SER A 215 -13.63 -17.48 46.15
CA SER A 215 -13.71 -18.41 47.29
C SER A 215 -13.91 -19.90 46.90
N GLN A 216 -14.21 -20.19 45.64
CA GLN A 216 -14.54 -21.54 45.13
C GLN A 216 -13.29 -22.35 44.75
N THR A 217 -13.49 -23.63 44.39
CA THR A 217 -12.40 -24.50 43.96
C THR A 217 -11.78 -24.04 42.63
N GLN A 218 -10.51 -24.36 42.40
CA GLN A 218 -9.82 -24.00 41.15
C GLN A 218 -10.54 -24.53 39.89
N LYS A 219 -11.22 -25.68 39.99
CA LYS A 219 -12.01 -26.26 38.91
C LYS A 219 -13.24 -25.41 38.57
N GLU A 220 -13.89 -24.84 39.56
CA GLU A 220 -15.05 -23.95 39.39
C GLU A 220 -14.62 -22.61 38.79
N LYS A 221 -13.50 -22.04 39.27
CA LYS A 221 -12.90 -20.82 38.69
C LYS A 221 -12.58 -20.97 37.20
N GLU A 222 -11.91 -22.05 36.79
CA GLU A 222 -11.61 -22.28 35.37
C GLU A 222 -12.87 -22.57 34.54
N LYS A 223 -13.91 -23.18 35.13
CA LYS A 223 -15.22 -23.34 34.48
C LYS A 223 -15.91 -21.98 34.28
N ALA A 224 -15.91 -21.11 35.30
CA ALA A 224 -16.49 -19.77 35.23
C ALA A 224 -15.78 -18.90 34.18
N LYS A 225 -14.44 -18.89 34.17
CA LYS A 225 -13.64 -18.23 33.12
C LYS A 225 -13.97 -18.74 31.72
N THR A 226 -14.05 -20.08 31.53
CA THR A 226 -14.38 -20.65 30.22
C THR A 226 -15.75 -20.16 29.75
N ALA A 227 -16.77 -20.22 30.63
CA ALA A 227 -18.12 -19.76 30.30
C ALA A 227 -18.19 -18.25 30.01
N ALA A 228 -17.58 -17.41 30.86
CA ALA A 228 -17.50 -15.97 30.63
C ALA A 228 -16.79 -15.63 29.31
N GLN A 229 -15.73 -16.35 28.97
CA GLN A 229 -15.02 -16.15 27.72
C GLN A 229 -15.84 -16.58 26.49
N ASP A 230 -16.50 -17.73 26.53
CA ASP A 230 -17.37 -18.18 25.43
C ASP A 230 -18.50 -17.17 25.19
N MET A 231 -19.05 -16.59 26.25
CA MET A 231 -20.08 -15.55 26.20
C MET A 231 -19.53 -14.20 25.69
N LEU A 232 -18.35 -13.76 26.16
CA LEU A 232 -17.68 -12.55 25.67
C LEU A 232 -17.30 -12.66 24.19
N SER A 233 -16.79 -13.82 23.75
CA SER A 233 -16.51 -14.06 22.33
C SER A 233 -17.78 -14.07 21.48
N SER A 234 -18.90 -14.54 22.03
CA SER A 234 -20.21 -14.48 21.36
C SER A 234 -20.74 -13.04 21.30
N SER A 235 -20.53 -12.26 22.37
CA SER A 235 -20.88 -10.84 22.44
C SER A 235 -20.10 -9.99 21.42
N VAL A 236 -18.78 -10.17 21.31
CA VAL A 236 -17.96 -9.46 20.32
C VAL A 236 -18.49 -9.73 18.90
N GLN A 237 -18.81 -10.99 18.57
CA GLN A 237 -19.38 -11.33 17.27
C GLN A 237 -20.76 -10.69 17.06
N ALA A 238 -21.68 -10.78 18.02
CA ALA A 238 -23.03 -10.21 17.91
C ALA A 238 -23.01 -8.68 17.80
N LEU A 239 -22.15 -8.00 18.56
CA LEU A 239 -21.95 -6.55 18.46
C LEU A 239 -21.33 -6.15 17.10
N GLN A 240 -20.42 -6.95 16.57
CA GLN A 240 -19.87 -6.76 15.22
C GLN A 240 -20.95 -6.98 14.13
N ASP A 241 -21.88 -7.92 14.32
CA ASP A 241 -23.02 -8.13 13.43
C ASP A 241 -24.00 -6.94 13.48
N ALA A 242 -24.37 -6.48 14.69
CA ALA A 242 -25.21 -5.30 14.90
C ALA A 242 -24.57 -4.02 14.32
N SER A 243 -23.24 -3.87 14.40
CA SER A 243 -22.49 -2.77 13.77
C SER A 243 -22.63 -2.78 12.24
N VAL A 244 -22.61 -3.96 11.61
CA VAL A 244 -22.87 -4.09 10.16
C VAL A 244 -24.34 -3.84 9.84
N ALA A 245 -25.27 -4.31 10.67
CA ALA A 245 -26.71 -4.07 10.50
C ALA A 245 -27.03 -2.57 10.54
N LEU A 246 -26.50 -1.84 11.53
CA LEU A 246 -26.64 -0.38 11.69
C LEU A 246 -26.20 0.37 10.43
N GLU A 247 -25.00 0.09 9.94
CA GLU A 247 -24.47 0.71 8.73
C GLU A 247 -25.28 0.35 7.47
N SER A 248 -25.79 -0.88 7.39
CA SER A 248 -26.59 -1.37 6.27
C SER A 248 -27.98 -0.71 6.23
N HIS A 249 -28.67 -0.65 7.37
CA HIS A 249 -29.98 -0.02 7.48
C HIS A 249 -29.92 1.51 7.35
N TRP A 250 -28.87 2.16 7.86
CA TRP A 250 -28.60 3.56 7.54
C TRP A 250 -28.46 3.77 6.03
N GLN A 251 -27.69 2.92 5.34
CA GLN A 251 -27.50 3.00 3.89
C GLN A 251 -28.82 2.78 3.13
N ILE A 252 -29.67 1.84 3.54
CA ILE A 252 -31.02 1.63 3.00
C ILE A 252 -31.89 2.88 3.20
N CYS A 253 -31.99 3.38 4.44
CA CYS A 253 -32.73 4.60 4.75
C CYS A 253 -32.25 5.78 3.91
N ARG A 254 -30.94 5.95 3.75
CA ARG A 254 -30.34 7.01 2.91
C ARG A 254 -30.82 6.93 1.46
N VAL A 255 -30.87 5.73 0.86
CA VAL A 255 -31.36 5.55 -0.52
C VAL A 255 -32.86 5.78 -0.62
N LEU A 256 -33.65 5.43 0.40
CA LEU A 256 -35.06 5.76 0.45
C LEU A 256 -35.29 7.28 0.54
N PHE A 257 -34.49 8.01 1.33
CA PHE A 257 -34.49 9.48 1.34
C PHE A 257 -34.09 10.07 -0.03
N ASP A 258 -33.04 9.56 -0.67
CA ASP A 258 -32.61 9.99 -2.01
C ASP A 258 -33.74 9.80 -3.04
N ARG A 259 -34.49 8.70 -2.97
CA ARG A 259 -35.68 8.44 -3.82
C ARG A 259 -36.87 9.35 -3.47
N LEU A 260 -37.10 9.62 -2.19
CA LEU A 260 -38.15 10.54 -1.75
C LEU A 260 -37.91 11.95 -2.33
N LEU A 261 -36.68 12.45 -2.23
CA LEU A 261 -36.26 13.72 -2.82
C LEU A 261 -36.40 13.73 -4.36
N GLN A 262 -36.03 12.65 -5.04
CA GLN A 262 -36.26 12.51 -6.49
C GLN A 262 -37.75 12.51 -6.85
N GLY A 263 -38.60 11.86 -6.05
CA GLY A 263 -40.06 11.88 -6.21
C GLY A 263 -40.64 13.29 -6.06
N VAL A 264 -40.24 14.01 -5.02
CA VAL A 264 -40.63 15.42 -4.79
C VAL A 264 -40.14 16.33 -5.92
N ALA A 265 -38.90 16.15 -6.39
CA ALA A 265 -38.36 16.89 -7.53
C ALA A 265 -39.11 16.59 -8.85
N ARG A 266 -39.55 15.34 -9.06
CA ARG A 266 -40.41 14.94 -10.19
C ARG A 266 -41.77 15.65 -10.14
N LEU A 267 -42.38 15.73 -8.96
CA LEU A 267 -43.63 16.47 -8.75
C LEU A 267 -43.44 17.98 -9.00
N LYS A 268 -42.30 18.57 -8.58
CA LYS A 268 -41.92 19.96 -8.93
C LYS A 268 -41.96 20.20 -10.43
N ALA A 269 -41.31 19.32 -11.19
CA ALA A 269 -41.21 19.42 -12.64
C ALA A 269 -42.57 19.26 -13.36
N GLN A 270 -43.56 18.67 -12.68
CA GLN A 270 -44.93 18.47 -13.20
C GLN A 270 -45.94 19.50 -12.67
N ASN A 271 -45.56 20.36 -11.72
CA ASN A 271 -46.44 21.27 -10.97
C ASN A 271 -47.58 20.58 -10.19
N ILE A 272 -47.32 19.38 -9.68
CA ILE A 272 -48.30 18.55 -8.96
C ILE A 272 -48.03 18.60 -7.45
N ALA A 273 -49.10 18.60 -6.65
CA ALA A 273 -49.03 18.48 -5.20
C ALA A 273 -48.37 17.17 -4.72
N ALA A 274 -47.50 17.23 -3.72
CA ALA A 274 -47.28 16.07 -2.86
C ALA A 274 -48.51 15.86 -1.96
N ASP A 275 -48.86 14.61 -1.66
CA ASP A 275 -49.97 14.27 -0.76
C ASP A 275 -49.72 14.86 0.65
N PRO A 276 -50.58 15.77 1.15
CA PRO A 276 -50.43 16.34 2.48
C PRO A 276 -50.45 15.29 3.60
N GLU A 277 -51.11 14.15 3.40
CA GLU A 277 -51.21 13.11 4.43
C GLU A 277 -49.89 12.34 4.57
N MET A 278 -49.16 12.14 3.46
CA MET A 278 -47.81 11.56 3.47
C MET A 278 -46.84 12.42 4.31
N MET A 279 -46.86 13.74 4.13
CA MET A 279 -45.98 14.64 4.90
C MET A 279 -46.31 14.62 6.40
N LYS A 280 -47.59 14.58 6.79
CA LYS A 280 -47.98 14.43 8.21
C LYS A 280 -47.51 13.10 8.82
N GLN A 281 -47.57 12.00 8.07
CA GLN A 281 -47.08 10.70 8.54
C GLN A 281 -45.57 10.73 8.80
N LEU A 282 -44.81 11.33 7.89
CA LEU A 282 -43.37 11.57 8.09
C LEU A 282 -43.11 12.49 9.29
N GLU A 283 -43.80 13.62 9.38
CA GLU A 283 -43.67 14.59 10.48
C GLU A 283 -43.95 13.96 11.85
N HIS A 284 -45.01 13.17 11.97
CA HIS A 284 -45.37 12.49 13.22
C HIS A 284 -44.27 11.53 13.69
N ILE A 285 -43.69 10.76 12.77
CA ILE A 285 -42.64 9.78 13.11
C ILE A 285 -41.30 10.48 13.37
N MET A 286 -41.00 11.56 12.66
CA MET A 286 -39.81 12.36 12.92
C MET A 286 -39.90 13.13 14.23
N TYR A 287 -41.12 13.53 14.66
CA TYR A 287 -41.37 14.00 16.02
C TYR A 287 -41.06 12.91 17.07
N MET A 288 -41.49 11.66 16.84
CA MET A 288 -41.17 10.53 17.74
C MET A 288 -39.66 10.28 17.81
N VAL A 289 -38.96 10.18 16.67
CA VAL A 289 -37.49 10.01 16.66
C VAL A 289 -36.77 11.17 17.34
N LYS A 290 -37.20 12.42 17.06
CA LYS A 290 -36.64 13.62 17.71
C LYS A 290 -36.86 13.58 19.21
N TRP A 291 -38.01 13.12 19.69
CA TRP A 291 -38.28 12.94 21.12
C TRP A 291 -37.35 11.89 21.75
N GLU A 292 -37.19 10.71 21.15
CA GLU A 292 -36.31 9.65 21.66
C GLU A 292 -34.83 10.08 21.68
N LEU A 293 -34.36 10.79 20.64
CA LEU A 293 -32.99 11.33 20.57
C LEU A 293 -32.65 12.22 21.79
N HIS A 294 -33.61 13.01 22.25
CA HIS A 294 -33.47 13.93 23.39
C HIS A 294 -33.68 13.27 24.76
N ASN A 295 -34.16 12.01 24.83
CA ASN A 295 -34.45 11.30 26.08
C ASN A 295 -33.55 10.04 26.25
N PRO A 296 -32.22 10.19 26.40
CA PRO A 296 -31.25 9.09 26.34
C PRO A 296 -31.36 8.02 27.43
N GLY A 297 -32.25 8.18 28.43
CA GLY A 297 -32.49 7.18 29.48
C GLY A 297 -33.28 5.95 29.00
N GLN A 298 -33.86 5.99 27.80
CA GLN A 298 -34.61 4.90 27.19
C GLN A 298 -34.03 4.62 25.80
N LEU A 299 -32.91 3.91 25.73
CA LEU A 299 -32.32 3.50 24.44
C LEU A 299 -33.00 2.25 23.85
N ALA A 300 -33.69 1.44 24.66
CA ALA A 300 -34.35 0.21 24.23
C ALA A 300 -35.46 0.40 23.16
N PRO A 301 -36.26 1.47 23.13
CA PRO A 301 -37.21 1.71 22.04
C PRO A 301 -36.57 2.10 20.70
N ILE A 302 -35.26 2.39 20.66
CA ILE A 302 -34.65 3.03 19.47
C ILE A 302 -34.45 2.02 18.32
N SER A 303 -34.19 0.74 18.62
CA SER A 303 -34.11 -0.31 17.60
C SER A 303 -35.42 -0.40 16.81
N LEU A 304 -36.54 -0.49 17.53
CA LEU A 304 -37.91 -0.41 17.01
C LEU A 304 -38.19 0.88 16.20
N GLN A 305 -37.74 2.06 16.65
CA GLN A 305 -37.94 3.29 15.88
C GLN A 305 -37.31 3.23 14.48
N SER A 306 -36.16 2.58 14.34
CA SER A 306 -35.50 2.46 13.03
C SER A 306 -36.30 1.60 12.05
N THR A 307 -36.89 0.49 12.53
CA THR A 307 -37.85 -0.37 11.82
C THR A 307 -39.08 0.44 11.36
N ILE A 308 -39.64 1.27 12.25
CA ILE A 308 -40.80 2.14 11.95
C ILE A 308 -40.44 3.18 10.89
N VAL A 309 -39.27 3.84 11.01
CA VAL A 309 -38.76 4.82 10.05
C VAL A 309 -38.61 4.19 8.67
N GLU A 310 -37.97 3.02 8.57
CA GLU A 310 -37.74 2.38 7.27
C GLU A 310 -39.06 1.98 6.59
N LYS A 311 -39.98 1.33 7.33
CA LYS A 311 -41.32 0.98 6.84
C LYS A 311 -42.08 2.20 6.34
N THR A 312 -41.94 3.33 7.03
CA THR A 312 -42.58 4.61 6.66
C THR A 312 -41.95 5.24 5.43
N LEU A 313 -40.62 5.26 5.32
CA LEU A 313 -39.92 5.75 4.14
C LEU A 313 -40.30 4.91 2.90
N ARG A 314 -40.39 3.58 3.03
CA ARG A 314 -40.88 2.69 1.96
C ARG A 314 -42.32 3.03 1.57
N SER A 315 -43.20 3.30 2.54
CA SER A 315 -44.59 3.73 2.29
C SER A 315 -44.65 5.08 1.55
N ALA A 316 -43.93 6.09 2.02
CA ALA A 316 -43.90 7.43 1.44
C ALA A 316 -43.35 7.43 0.01
N VAL A 317 -42.23 6.75 -0.25
CA VAL A 317 -41.68 6.62 -1.60
C VAL A 317 -42.64 5.85 -2.51
N LYS A 318 -43.32 4.81 -2.02
CA LYS A 318 -44.35 4.08 -2.79
C LYS A 318 -45.52 4.98 -3.18
N SER A 319 -45.96 5.87 -2.30
CA SER A 319 -47.00 6.87 -2.60
C SER A 319 -46.53 7.92 -3.62
N LEU A 320 -45.29 8.41 -3.52
CA LEU A 320 -44.75 9.37 -4.50
C LEU A 320 -44.47 8.76 -5.88
N GLU A 321 -44.07 7.48 -5.93
CA GLU A 321 -43.74 6.78 -7.18
C GLU A 321 -44.99 6.29 -7.93
N ALA A 322 -46.12 6.15 -7.24
CA ALA A 322 -47.39 5.71 -7.82
C ALA A 322 -47.81 6.54 -9.06
N PRO A 323 -48.54 5.93 -10.03
CA PRO A 323 -49.08 6.66 -11.16
C PRO A 323 -50.08 7.73 -10.69
N ILE A 324 -49.81 8.99 -11.05
CA ILE A 324 -50.64 10.12 -10.64
C ILE A 324 -51.92 10.13 -11.47
N ALA A 325 -53.08 10.19 -10.82
CA ALA A 325 -54.36 10.42 -11.49
C ALA A 325 -54.43 11.87 -11.98
N THR A 326 -54.81 12.08 -13.25
CA THR A 326 -54.72 13.37 -13.95
C THR A 326 -55.59 14.52 -13.41
N ASP A 327 -56.45 14.26 -12.42
CA ASP A 327 -57.45 15.21 -11.94
C ASP A 327 -57.04 15.96 -10.65
N GLN A 328 -55.75 15.97 -10.29
CA GLN A 328 -55.25 16.56 -9.04
C GLN A 328 -54.78 18.03 -9.18
N LEU A 329 -54.88 18.74 -8.05
CA LEU A 329 -54.75 20.20 -7.93
C LEU A 329 -53.33 20.74 -8.20
N VAL A 330 -53.29 21.92 -8.84
CA VAL A 330 -52.09 22.75 -9.00
C VAL A 330 -51.67 23.35 -7.66
N VAL A 331 -50.37 23.26 -7.31
CA VAL A 331 -49.81 23.77 -6.05
C VAL A 331 -48.74 24.85 -6.28
N THR A 332 -48.60 25.75 -5.31
CA THR A 332 -47.64 26.85 -5.29
C THR A 332 -46.20 26.37 -5.01
N PRO A 333 -45.19 26.81 -5.79
CA PRO A 333 -43.80 26.33 -5.66
C PRO A 333 -43.13 26.48 -4.29
N LEU A 334 -43.52 27.49 -3.51
CA LEU A 334 -42.98 27.79 -2.18
C LEU A 334 -43.11 26.61 -1.19
N LEU A 335 -44.24 25.90 -1.24
CA LEU A 335 -44.52 24.78 -0.33
C LEU A 335 -43.53 23.61 -0.52
N LEU A 336 -42.99 23.46 -1.72
CA LEU A 336 -42.15 22.32 -2.06
C LEU A 336 -40.68 22.52 -1.63
N GLU A 337 -40.21 23.77 -1.56
CA GLU A 337 -38.86 24.06 -1.05
C GLU A 337 -38.81 23.87 0.47
N GLU A 338 -39.90 24.19 1.17
CA GLU A 338 -40.11 23.84 2.57
C GLU A 338 -40.12 22.30 2.77
N GLN A 339 -40.85 21.55 1.95
CA GLN A 339 -40.87 20.07 2.01
C GLN A 339 -39.49 19.45 1.75
N ILE A 340 -38.70 19.97 0.81
CA ILE A 340 -37.32 19.50 0.59
C ILE A 340 -36.43 19.78 1.82
N GLY A 341 -36.56 20.97 2.42
CA GLY A 341 -35.86 21.32 3.65
C GLY A 341 -36.21 20.40 4.83
N GLN A 342 -37.50 20.10 5.01
CA GLN A 342 -37.99 19.15 6.02
C GLN A 342 -37.42 17.73 5.79
N ILE A 343 -37.41 17.23 4.55
CA ILE A 343 -36.87 15.90 4.23
C ILE A 343 -35.38 15.80 4.55
N GLU A 344 -34.58 16.84 4.28
CA GLU A 344 -33.15 16.85 4.63
C GLU A 344 -32.92 17.05 6.15
N GLU A 345 -33.78 17.79 6.88
CA GLU A 345 -33.76 17.80 8.37
C GLU A 345 -34.00 16.38 8.91
N TYR A 346 -35.03 15.70 8.40
CA TYR A 346 -35.39 14.34 8.79
C TYR A 346 -34.26 13.35 8.50
N ARG A 347 -33.63 13.45 7.32
CA ARG A 347 -32.45 12.66 6.97
C ARG A 347 -31.28 12.91 7.95
N GLY A 348 -31.09 14.16 8.38
CA GLY A 348 -30.12 14.52 9.42
C GLY A 348 -30.43 13.84 10.75
N LEU A 349 -31.67 13.95 11.24
CA LEU A 349 -32.09 13.30 12.50
C LEU A 349 -31.92 11.78 12.47
N ILE A 350 -32.25 11.11 11.35
CA ILE A 350 -32.04 9.66 11.21
C ILE A 350 -30.55 9.31 11.17
N LYS A 351 -29.72 10.12 10.51
CA LYS A 351 -28.27 9.92 10.53
C LYS A 351 -27.71 9.98 11.95
N ASP A 352 -28.13 10.97 12.73
CA ASP A 352 -27.68 11.16 14.11
C ASP A 352 -28.15 10.01 15.02
N LEU A 353 -29.34 9.44 14.76
CA LEU A 353 -29.84 8.23 15.42
C LEU A 353 -28.94 7.02 15.18
N TYR A 354 -28.64 6.70 13.92
CA TYR A 354 -27.76 5.58 13.58
C TYR A 354 -26.32 5.81 14.07
N GLN A 355 -25.84 7.06 14.07
CA GLN A 355 -24.53 7.39 14.64
C GLN A 355 -24.50 7.11 16.15
N LYS A 356 -25.51 7.57 16.91
CA LYS A 356 -25.60 7.34 18.37
C LYS A 356 -25.66 5.85 18.71
N LEU A 357 -26.48 5.07 17.99
CA LEU A 357 -26.53 3.61 18.14
C LEU A 357 -25.19 2.94 17.83
N ARG A 358 -24.51 3.39 16.77
CA ARG A 358 -23.18 2.88 16.38
C ARG A 358 -22.11 3.22 17.42
N GLU A 359 -22.17 4.40 18.03
CA GLU A 359 -21.29 4.78 19.14
C GLU A 359 -21.51 3.87 20.36
N THR A 360 -22.76 3.57 20.74
CA THR A 360 -23.09 2.61 21.82
C THR A 360 -22.62 1.18 21.51
N VAL A 361 -22.92 0.65 20.31
CA VAL A 361 -22.47 -0.70 19.91
C VAL A 361 -20.94 -0.77 19.87
N LYS A 362 -20.26 0.29 19.43
CA LYS A 362 -18.80 0.36 19.45
C LYS A 362 -18.25 0.41 20.87
N GLU A 363 -18.80 1.23 21.76
CA GLU A 363 -18.38 1.28 23.16
C GLU A 363 -18.49 -0.09 23.83
N HIS A 364 -19.62 -0.78 23.61
CA HIS A 364 -19.83 -2.14 24.13
C HIS A 364 -18.92 -3.18 23.47
N HIS A 365 -18.59 -3.03 22.18
CA HIS A 365 -17.63 -3.90 21.49
C HIS A 365 -16.22 -3.71 22.04
N ASP A 366 -15.75 -2.47 22.17
CA ASP A 366 -14.43 -2.12 22.73
C ASP A 366 -14.33 -2.59 24.20
N ASP A 367 -15.40 -2.47 24.99
CA ASP A 367 -15.50 -3.01 26.35
C ASP A 367 -15.52 -4.55 26.39
N ALA A 368 -16.24 -5.21 25.47
CA ALA A 368 -16.29 -6.66 25.37
C ALA A 368 -14.95 -7.25 24.94
N GLU A 369 -14.23 -6.63 23.99
CA GLU A 369 -12.87 -7.00 23.63
C GLU A 369 -11.90 -6.81 24.80
N ARG A 370 -12.04 -5.71 25.57
CA ARG A 370 -11.24 -5.48 26.78
C ARG A 370 -11.50 -6.59 27.82
N MET A 371 -12.75 -6.88 28.17
CA MET A 371 -13.10 -7.95 29.10
C MET A 371 -12.67 -9.33 28.60
N LEU A 372 -12.88 -9.63 27.31
CA LEU A 372 -12.44 -10.88 26.67
C LEU A 372 -10.94 -11.06 26.76
N SER A 373 -10.19 -9.97 26.60
CA SER A 373 -8.75 -9.97 26.77
C SER A 373 -8.37 -10.28 28.22
N GLU A 374 -9.07 -9.70 29.21
CA GLU A 374 -8.87 -9.91 30.66
C GLU A 374 -9.17 -11.34 31.16
N VAL A 375 -9.90 -12.17 30.40
CA VAL A 375 -10.13 -13.59 30.73
C VAL A 375 -9.14 -14.50 29.99
N PRO A 376 -7.98 -14.88 30.59
CA PRO A 376 -6.99 -15.69 29.92
C PRO A 376 -7.48 -17.12 29.66
N ASN A 377 -7.66 -17.46 28.39
CA ASN A 377 -7.97 -18.82 27.97
C ASN A 377 -6.76 -19.74 28.10
N THR A 378 -6.67 -20.45 29.22
CA THR A 378 -5.60 -21.43 29.48
C THR A 378 -5.52 -22.51 28.40
N LYS A 379 -6.65 -22.94 27.82
CA LYS A 379 -6.68 -23.91 26.71
C LYS A 379 -6.22 -23.33 25.37
N ALA A 380 -6.61 -22.10 25.05
CA ALA A 380 -6.18 -21.45 23.81
C ALA A 380 -4.70 -21.06 23.87
N LEU A 381 -4.17 -20.65 25.03
CA LEU A 381 -2.74 -20.45 25.22
C LEU A 381 -1.95 -21.73 24.87
N THR A 382 -2.37 -22.88 25.41
CA THR A 382 -1.77 -24.19 25.05
C THR A 382 -1.93 -24.51 23.56
N ARG A 383 -3.14 -24.33 22.99
CA ARG A 383 -3.40 -24.59 21.56
C ARG A 383 -2.57 -23.68 20.64
N LEU A 384 -2.36 -22.42 20.99
CA LEU A 384 -1.55 -21.48 20.22
C LEU A 384 -0.07 -21.85 20.27
N GLN A 385 0.43 -22.28 21.44
CA GLN A 385 1.78 -22.84 21.58
C GLN A 385 1.95 -24.14 20.77
N GLU A 386 0.94 -25.00 20.78
CA GLU A 386 0.89 -26.24 19.99
C GLU A 386 0.89 -25.95 18.48
N ILE A 387 0.11 -24.98 17.99
CA ILE A 387 0.13 -24.56 16.57
C ILE A 387 1.54 -24.09 16.17
N VAL A 388 2.22 -23.26 16.97
CA VAL A 388 3.59 -22.81 16.66
C VAL A 388 4.59 -23.98 16.71
N HIS A 389 4.38 -24.95 17.61
CA HIS A 389 5.23 -26.14 17.70
C HIS A 389 5.05 -27.09 16.50
N LEU A 390 3.81 -27.38 16.11
CA LEU A 390 3.46 -28.19 14.94
C LEU A 390 3.96 -27.53 13.65
N ALA A 391 3.77 -26.21 13.50
CA ALA A 391 4.32 -25.44 12.40
C ALA A 391 5.86 -25.57 12.34
N LYS A 392 6.57 -25.43 13.47
CA LYS A 392 8.03 -25.61 13.51
C LYS A 392 8.46 -27.01 13.08
N GLY A 393 7.72 -28.05 13.50
CA GLY A 393 7.94 -29.43 13.06
C GLY A 393 7.82 -29.58 11.54
N ARG A 394 6.70 -29.13 10.97
CA ARG A 394 6.45 -29.16 9.51
C ARG A 394 7.49 -28.36 8.73
N VAL A 395 7.88 -27.18 9.22
CA VAL A 395 8.91 -26.33 8.58
C VAL A 395 10.29 -27.02 8.59
N ALA A 396 10.63 -27.79 9.64
CA ALA A 396 11.87 -28.56 9.68
C ALA A 396 11.85 -29.76 8.72
N GLU A 397 10.71 -30.44 8.59
CA GLU A 397 10.49 -31.51 7.60
C GLU A 397 10.60 -30.97 6.17
N LEU A 398 9.89 -29.89 5.85
CA LEU A 398 9.93 -29.22 4.54
C LEU A 398 11.33 -28.73 4.19
N LYS A 399 12.08 -28.16 5.15
CA LYS A 399 13.51 -27.83 4.96
C LYS A 399 14.34 -29.07 4.62
N THR A 400 14.15 -30.17 5.32
CA THR A 400 14.91 -31.41 5.08
C THR A 400 14.62 -31.95 3.68
N ARG A 401 13.35 -31.97 3.27
CA ARG A 401 12.93 -32.35 1.91
C ARG A 401 13.48 -31.41 0.84
N ALA A 402 13.43 -30.10 1.07
CA ALA A 402 13.95 -29.09 0.14
C ALA A 402 15.47 -29.19 -0.05
N LEU A 403 16.24 -29.33 1.04
CA LEU A 403 17.70 -29.45 0.96
C LEU A 403 18.17 -30.77 0.33
N ALA A 404 17.36 -31.82 0.40
CA ALA A 404 17.62 -33.11 -0.26
C ALA A 404 17.15 -33.16 -1.73
N ALA A 405 16.34 -32.19 -2.19
CA ALA A 405 15.86 -32.13 -3.57
C ALA A 405 16.89 -31.46 -4.48
N GLU A 406 17.06 -32.03 -5.68
CA GLU A 406 17.75 -31.39 -6.81
C GLU A 406 16.76 -30.63 -7.72
N ASP A 407 15.50 -31.08 -7.78
CA ASP A 407 14.44 -30.44 -8.55
C ASP A 407 13.97 -29.13 -7.90
N VAL A 408 14.24 -28.01 -8.58
CA VAL A 408 13.84 -26.66 -8.19
C VAL A 408 12.34 -26.55 -7.90
N SER A 409 11.48 -27.22 -8.66
CA SER A 409 10.03 -27.14 -8.48
C SER A 409 9.58 -27.72 -7.13
N VAL A 410 10.23 -28.80 -6.67
CA VAL A 410 10.01 -29.40 -5.35
C VAL A 410 10.49 -28.46 -4.25
N ILE A 411 11.63 -27.78 -4.45
CA ILE A 411 12.16 -26.79 -3.51
C ILE A 411 11.20 -25.60 -3.40
N SER A 412 10.74 -25.05 -4.53
CA SER A 412 9.77 -23.95 -4.57
C SER A 412 8.46 -24.32 -3.86
N GLN A 413 7.93 -25.53 -4.08
CA GLN A 413 6.75 -26.02 -3.35
C GLN A 413 7.01 -26.07 -1.84
N CYS A 414 8.15 -26.61 -1.40
CA CYS A 414 8.49 -26.65 0.02
C CYS A 414 8.61 -25.23 0.62
N ILE A 415 9.10 -24.24 -0.14
CA ILE A 415 9.12 -22.84 0.28
C ILE A 415 7.70 -22.26 0.40
N GLU A 416 6.83 -22.46 -0.60
CA GLU A 416 5.42 -22.01 -0.54
C GLU A 416 4.69 -22.57 0.69
N GLU A 417 4.77 -23.89 0.92
CA GLU A 417 4.17 -24.54 2.09
C GLU A 417 4.76 -24.03 3.42
N THR A 418 6.06 -23.74 3.44
CA THR A 418 6.75 -23.20 4.63
C THR A 418 6.30 -21.76 4.92
N VAL A 419 6.16 -20.91 3.90
CA VAL A 419 5.67 -19.53 4.07
C VAL A 419 4.24 -19.52 4.59
N SER A 420 3.38 -20.43 4.13
CA SER A 420 2.04 -20.63 4.68
C SER A 420 2.07 -21.02 6.16
N GLY A 421 2.87 -22.04 6.53
CA GLY A 421 3.05 -22.46 7.93
C GLY A 421 3.66 -21.37 8.82
N LEU A 422 4.58 -20.56 8.29
CA LEU A 422 5.16 -19.40 8.99
C LEU A 422 4.12 -18.31 9.24
N SER A 423 3.22 -18.06 8.27
CA SER A 423 2.10 -17.12 8.42
C SER A 423 1.13 -17.58 9.50
N GLU A 424 0.80 -18.87 9.55
CA GLU A 424 -0.01 -19.46 10.62
C GLU A 424 0.67 -19.33 12.00
N ALA A 425 1.95 -19.70 12.10
CA ALA A 425 2.73 -19.56 13.33
C ALA A 425 2.86 -18.10 13.80
N LYS A 426 2.99 -17.14 12.87
CA LYS A 426 3.03 -15.70 13.18
C LYS A 426 1.68 -15.21 13.71
N ARG A 427 0.56 -15.61 13.10
CA ARG A 427 -0.79 -15.34 13.62
C ARG A 427 -0.96 -15.93 15.02
N ALA A 428 -0.54 -17.18 15.23
CA ALA A 428 -0.62 -17.83 16.54
C ALA A 428 0.26 -17.17 17.60
N THR A 429 1.49 -16.74 17.26
CA THR A 429 2.38 -16.01 18.17
C THR A 429 1.84 -14.62 18.51
N ASN A 430 1.24 -13.90 17.54
CA ASN A 430 0.59 -12.61 17.81
C ASN A 430 -0.62 -12.77 18.74
N ALA A 431 -1.47 -13.77 18.51
CA ALA A 431 -2.59 -14.09 19.39
C ALA A 431 -2.11 -14.52 20.79
N LEU A 432 -0.98 -15.24 20.87
CA LEU A 432 -0.35 -15.60 22.13
C LEU A 432 0.18 -14.36 22.87
N ALA A 433 0.85 -13.42 22.19
CA ALA A 433 1.31 -12.16 22.77
C ALA A 433 0.15 -11.38 23.40
N HIS A 434 -0.98 -11.34 22.69
CA HIS A 434 -2.20 -10.70 23.17
C HIS A 434 -2.76 -11.42 24.41
N ALA A 435 -2.96 -12.73 24.36
CA ALA A 435 -3.52 -13.51 25.46
C ALA A 435 -2.62 -13.55 26.72
N ILE A 436 -1.30 -13.54 26.56
CA ILE A 436 -0.36 -13.54 27.70
C ILE A 436 -0.43 -12.22 28.48
N ARG A 437 -0.68 -11.07 27.81
CA ARG A 437 -0.78 -9.73 28.43
C ARG A 437 -1.66 -9.70 29.67
N PHE A 438 -2.76 -10.42 29.60
CA PHE A 438 -3.80 -10.47 30.62
C PHE A 438 -3.72 -11.73 31.49
N SER A 439 -3.04 -12.78 31.03
CA SER A 439 -2.72 -13.92 31.88
C SER A 439 -1.75 -13.49 32.99
N GLY A 440 -2.22 -13.45 34.24
CA GLY A 440 -1.37 -13.13 35.39
C GLY A 440 -0.23 -14.14 35.61
N GLY A 441 -0.38 -15.38 35.11
CA GLY A 441 0.51 -16.50 35.40
C GLY A 441 1.51 -16.93 34.32
N GLN A 442 1.44 -16.44 33.08
CA GLN A 442 2.48 -16.77 32.08
C GLN A 442 3.61 -15.74 32.11
N THR A 443 4.84 -16.26 32.03
CA THR A 443 6.08 -15.47 32.10
C THR A 443 6.51 -14.98 30.71
N THR A 444 7.28 -13.90 30.67
CA THR A 444 7.98 -13.42 29.47
C THR A 444 8.88 -14.49 28.86
N VAL A 445 9.44 -15.39 29.68
CA VAL A 445 10.25 -16.55 29.27
C VAL A 445 9.48 -17.45 28.29
N ASN A 446 8.23 -17.80 28.61
CA ASN A 446 7.41 -18.66 27.74
C ASN A 446 7.17 -18.03 26.36
N PHE A 447 6.96 -16.71 26.33
CA PHE A 447 6.77 -15.98 25.07
C PHE A 447 8.06 -15.90 24.25
N ARG A 448 9.21 -15.65 24.90
CA ARG A 448 10.53 -15.61 24.26
C ARG A 448 10.86 -16.93 23.57
N GLU A 449 10.53 -18.07 24.19
CA GLU A 449 10.68 -19.40 23.58
C GLU A 449 9.85 -19.53 22.28
N VAL A 450 8.62 -19.00 22.26
CA VAL A 450 7.75 -19.03 21.07
C VAL A 450 8.26 -18.07 19.98
N ARG A 451 8.75 -16.87 20.32
CA ARG A 451 9.46 -16.01 19.35
C ARG A 451 10.69 -16.72 18.78
N GLN A 452 11.49 -17.39 19.61
CA GLN A 452 12.66 -18.11 19.14
C GLN A 452 12.29 -19.23 18.16
N LYS A 453 11.19 -19.96 18.41
CA LYS A 453 10.63 -20.94 17.45
C LYS A 453 10.24 -20.28 16.11
N LEU A 454 9.65 -19.09 16.12
CA LEU A 454 9.32 -18.32 14.91
C LEU A 454 10.58 -17.87 14.15
N ASN A 455 11.61 -17.42 14.86
CA ASN A 455 12.88 -16.98 14.30
C ASN A 455 13.69 -18.15 13.70
N ASP A 456 13.60 -19.34 14.28
CA ASP A 456 14.18 -20.57 13.69
C ASP A 456 13.47 -20.96 12.38
N MET A 457 12.13 -20.84 12.32
CA MET A 457 11.37 -21.11 11.09
C MET A 457 11.75 -20.14 9.96
N ARG A 458 11.97 -18.86 10.28
CA ARG A 458 12.49 -17.84 9.35
C ARG A 458 13.88 -18.19 8.78
N LYS A 459 14.82 -18.56 9.65
CA LYS A 459 16.16 -19.04 9.22
C LYS A 459 16.08 -20.30 8.36
N ASN A 460 15.07 -21.14 8.56
CA ASN A 460 14.80 -22.30 7.71
C ASN A 460 14.28 -21.89 6.31
N VAL A 461 13.38 -20.91 6.20
CA VAL A 461 12.98 -20.31 4.91
C VAL A 461 14.19 -19.74 4.17
N ALA A 462 15.02 -18.94 4.85
CA ALA A 462 16.25 -18.39 4.30
C ALA A 462 17.19 -19.50 3.76
N SER A 463 17.35 -20.60 4.51
CA SER A 463 18.13 -21.76 4.08
C SER A 463 17.60 -22.39 2.77
N MET A 464 16.27 -22.47 2.63
CA MET A 464 15.65 -23.04 1.43
C MET A 464 15.73 -22.10 0.22
N LEU A 465 15.54 -20.80 0.40
CA LEU A 465 15.72 -19.80 -0.67
C LEU A 465 17.16 -19.79 -1.21
N ALA A 466 18.16 -19.92 -0.33
CA ALA A 466 19.55 -20.06 -0.71
C ALA A 466 19.82 -21.36 -1.50
N HIS A 467 19.22 -22.48 -1.09
CA HIS A 467 19.35 -23.76 -1.80
C HIS A 467 18.63 -23.76 -3.16
N GLU A 468 17.40 -23.25 -3.23
CA GLU A 468 16.65 -23.04 -4.48
C GLU A 468 17.47 -22.24 -5.48
N SER A 469 18.08 -21.14 -5.01
CA SER A 469 18.91 -20.27 -5.83
C SER A 469 20.10 -21.04 -6.42
N ARG A 470 20.80 -21.85 -5.61
CA ARG A 470 21.92 -22.68 -6.08
C ARG A 470 21.49 -23.79 -7.03
N GLN A 471 20.40 -24.50 -6.74
CA GLN A 471 19.91 -25.60 -7.60
C GLN A 471 19.37 -25.09 -8.93
N PHE A 472 18.76 -23.90 -8.98
CA PHE A 472 18.37 -23.28 -10.24
C PHE A 472 19.58 -22.97 -11.11
N ILE A 473 20.63 -22.38 -10.54
CA ILE A 473 21.87 -22.11 -11.28
C ILE A 473 22.49 -23.41 -11.79
N LYS A 474 22.59 -24.45 -10.95
CA LYS A 474 23.11 -25.77 -11.32
C LYS A 474 22.31 -26.38 -12.49
N THR A 475 21.01 -26.56 -12.31
CA THR A 475 20.16 -27.33 -13.23
C THR A 475 19.72 -26.57 -14.47
N GLN A 476 19.45 -25.27 -14.37
CA GLN A 476 18.94 -24.47 -15.49
C GLN A 476 20.02 -23.70 -16.25
N LEU A 477 21.20 -23.49 -15.64
CA LEU A 477 22.31 -22.79 -16.27
C LEU A 477 23.45 -23.75 -16.62
N ILE A 478 24.09 -24.33 -15.60
CA ILE A 478 25.34 -25.08 -15.76
C ILE A 478 25.11 -26.38 -16.53
N GLU A 479 24.18 -27.23 -16.08
CA GLU A 479 23.89 -28.51 -16.72
C GLU A 479 23.39 -28.30 -18.16
N LYS A 480 22.45 -27.37 -18.39
CA LYS A 480 21.95 -27.07 -19.74
C LYS A 480 23.04 -26.59 -20.69
N TRP A 481 23.86 -25.62 -20.28
CA TRP A 481 24.94 -25.11 -21.13
C TRP A 481 26.06 -26.14 -21.35
N GLN A 482 26.36 -27.01 -20.38
CA GLN A 482 27.39 -28.05 -20.53
C GLN A 482 26.95 -29.20 -21.45
N TYR A 483 25.68 -29.62 -21.41
CA TYR A 483 25.18 -30.73 -22.24
C TYR A 483 24.67 -30.29 -23.63
N GLU A 484 24.63 -28.98 -23.94
CA GLU A 484 24.21 -28.48 -25.26
C GLU A 484 25.30 -28.51 -26.36
N GLU A 485 26.55 -28.89 -26.06
CA GLU A 485 27.63 -28.97 -27.07
C GLU A 485 27.33 -29.93 -28.24
N GLU A 486 26.38 -30.88 -28.09
CA GLU A 486 25.97 -31.79 -29.17
C GLU A 486 25.01 -31.16 -30.21
N PHE A 487 24.45 -29.96 -29.98
CA PHE A 487 23.42 -29.37 -30.85
C PHE A 487 23.95 -28.66 -32.11
N THR A 488 24.58 -29.41 -33.02
CA THR A 488 25.05 -28.90 -34.33
C THR A 488 24.00 -28.93 -35.46
N GLN A 489 22.72 -29.23 -35.18
CA GLN A 489 21.70 -29.42 -36.23
C GLN A 489 20.60 -28.34 -36.31
N LEU A 490 20.54 -27.74 -37.52
CA LEU A 490 19.48 -26.95 -38.16
C LEU A 490 18.79 -25.80 -37.41
N ARG A 491 18.84 -24.60 -38.03
CA ARG A 491 18.08 -23.35 -37.77
C ARG A 491 16.70 -23.45 -37.10
N LYS A 492 15.93 -24.52 -37.32
CA LYS A 492 14.62 -24.72 -36.67
C LYS A 492 14.73 -24.78 -35.14
N THR A 493 15.86 -25.28 -34.64
CA THR A 493 16.22 -25.27 -33.21
C THR A 493 16.60 -23.88 -32.69
N ALA A 494 16.96 -22.92 -33.55
CA ALA A 494 17.40 -21.60 -33.12
C ALA A 494 16.22 -20.70 -32.69
N ASP A 495 15.09 -20.74 -33.41
CA ASP A 495 13.85 -20.08 -33.00
C ASP A 495 13.29 -20.69 -31.69
N GLU A 496 13.30 -22.02 -31.59
CA GLU A 496 12.86 -22.77 -30.41
C GLU A 496 13.77 -22.45 -29.20
N LYS A 497 15.11 -22.47 -29.38
CA LYS A 497 16.08 -22.07 -28.35
C LYS A 497 15.96 -20.59 -27.96
N ALA A 498 15.70 -19.68 -28.89
CA ALA A 498 15.48 -18.27 -28.58
C ALA A 498 14.23 -18.08 -27.70
N LYS A 499 13.14 -18.80 -28.01
CA LYS A 499 11.94 -18.84 -27.18
C LYS A 499 12.26 -19.42 -25.80
N ASP A 500 12.92 -20.58 -25.72
CA ASP A 500 13.21 -21.25 -24.45
C ASP A 500 14.16 -20.43 -23.55
N LEU A 501 15.15 -19.74 -24.13
CA LEU A 501 16.05 -18.82 -23.41
C LEU A 501 15.33 -17.54 -22.98
N SER A 502 14.47 -16.97 -23.83
CA SER A 502 13.60 -15.84 -23.44
C SER A 502 12.67 -16.23 -22.30
N ASP A 503 12.09 -17.43 -22.39
CA ASP A 503 11.15 -17.95 -21.38
C ASP A 503 11.86 -18.30 -20.07
N LEU A 504 13.09 -18.81 -20.13
CA LEU A 504 13.94 -18.99 -18.95
C LEU A 504 14.35 -17.64 -18.35
N GLY A 505 14.79 -16.69 -19.18
CA GLY A 505 15.28 -15.37 -18.78
C GLY A 505 14.20 -14.48 -18.17
N LEU A 506 12.94 -14.59 -18.60
CA LEU A 506 11.83 -13.89 -17.97
C LEU A 506 11.44 -14.55 -16.63
N ARG A 507 11.37 -15.89 -16.56
CA ARG A 507 11.12 -16.60 -15.28
C ARG A 507 12.21 -16.31 -14.25
N SER A 508 13.47 -16.36 -14.66
CA SER A 508 14.62 -16.06 -13.80
C SER A 508 14.61 -14.59 -13.37
N TYR A 509 14.30 -13.66 -14.27
CA TYR A 509 14.12 -12.23 -13.93
C TYR A 509 13.05 -12.02 -12.85
N VAL A 510 11.84 -12.58 -13.02
CA VAL A 510 10.73 -12.38 -12.07
C VAL A 510 11.12 -12.92 -10.69
N ARG A 511 11.78 -14.08 -10.64
CA ARG A 511 12.28 -14.66 -9.38
C ARG A 511 13.45 -13.86 -8.80
N ALA A 512 14.36 -13.36 -9.62
CA ALA A 512 15.50 -12.54 -9.20
C ALA A 512 15.07 -11.19 -8.62
N ALA A 513 14.09 -10.54 -9.24
CA ALA A 513 13.48 -9.32 -8.73
C ALA A 513 12.80 -9.56 -7.37
N TYR A 514 12.01 -10.64 -7.25
CA TYR A 514 11.39 -11.03 -5.98
C TYR A 514 12.42 -11.31 -4.87
N LEU A 515 13.46 -12.09 -5.16
CA LEU A 515 14.52 -12.42 -4.19
C LEU A 515 15.34 -11.18 -3.81
N GLY A 516 15.61 -10.29 -4.76
CA GLY A 516 16.34 -9.04 -4.53
C GLY A 516 15.56 -8.05 -3.67
N GLU A 517 14.27 -7.88 -3.94
CA GLU A 517 13.39 -7.02 -3.13
C GLU A 517 13.23 -7.57 -1.71
N TRP A 518 13.08 -8.90 -1.56
CA TRP A 518 13.07 -9.55 -0.24
C TRP A 518 14.36 -9.27 0.54
N LEU A 519 15.53 -9.36 -0.10
CA LEU A 519 16.80 -9.06 0.57
C LEU A 519 16.91 -7.57 0.93
N LYS A 520 16.42 -6.67 0.06
CA LYS A 520 16.37 -5.22 0.32
C LYS A 520 15.46 -4.89 1.50
N GLU A 521 14.29 -5.51 1.61
CA GLU A 521 13.37 -5.35 2.75
C GLU A 521 14.03 -5.76 4.07
N LYS A 522 14.75 -6.88 4.06
CA LYS A 522 15.52 -7.37 5.23
C LYS A 522 16.61 -6.41 5.63
N ALA A 523 17.43 -5.96 4.68
CA ALA A 523 18.52 -5.05 4.97
C ALA A 523 18.01 -3.67 5.43
N THR A 524 16.90 -3.18 4.86
CA THR A 524 16.21 -1.96 5.33
C THR A 524 15.75 -2.10 6.78
N SER A 525 15.12 -3.23 7.12
CA SER A 525 14.65 -3.52 8.48
C SER A 525 15.81 -3.65 9.48
N LEU A 526 16.92 -4.28 9.08
CA LEU A 526 18.12 -4.39 9.92
C LEU A 526 18.68 -3.01 10.30
N ASN A 527 18.77 -2.10 9.33
CA ASN A 527 19.23 -0.73 9.57
C ASN A 527 18.28 0.07 10.46
N ALA A 528 16.97 -0.06 10.23
CA ALA A 528 15.97 0.59 11.08
C ALA A 528 16.13 0.14 12.56
N ILE A 529 16.36 -1.15 12.80
CA ILE A 529 16.62 -1.71 14.13
C ILE A 529 17.96 -1.22 14.69
N LYS A 530 19.05 -1.25 13.91
CA LYS A 530 20.39 -0.79 14.37
C LYS A 530 20.39 0.69 14.75
N ASN A 531 19.84 1.55 13.89
CA ASN A 531 19.74 2.99 14.15
C ASN A 531 18.91 3.26 15.42
N PHE A 532 17.80 2.54 15.59
CA PHE A 532 16.97 2.63 16.79
C PHE A 532 17.73 2.19 18.05
N LEU A 533 18.34 1.00 18.05
CA LEU A 533 19.12 0.45 19.18
C LEU A 533 20.34 1.30 19.56
N GLN A 534 20.91 2.05 18.63
CA GLN A 534 22.03 2.97 18.88
C GLN A 534 21.59 4.34 19.43
N HIS A 535 20.29 4.66 19.41
CA HIS A 535 19.83 6.00 19.77
C HIS A 535 19.87 6.26 21.29
N PRO A 536 20.61 7.29 21.77
CA PRO A 536 20.82 7.48 23.21
C PRO A 536 19.56 7.94 23.97
N LYS A 537 18.43 8.19 23.30
CA LYS A 537 17.16 8.61 23.90
C LYS A 537 15.99 7.70 23.47
N LEU A 538 16.25 6.42 23.25
CA LEU A 538 15.29 5.33 22.98
C LEU A 538 13.91 5.48 23.66
N SER A 539 13.88 5.86 24.95
CA SER A 539 12.65 6.02 25.74
C SER A 539 11.73 7.17 25.30
N ASN A 540 12.21 8.13 24.52
CA ASN A 540 11.54 9.42 24.33
C ASN A 540 10.80 9.53 22.97
N TYR A 541 11.06 8.64 22.02
CA TYR A 541 10.57 8.74 20.64
C TYR A 541 9.50 7.69 20.32
N ASN A 542 8.30 7.85 20.88
CA ASN A 542 7.16 6.95 20.64
C ASN A 542 6.80 6.76 19.15
N PHE A 543 7.03 7.77 18.31
CA PHE A 543 6.72 7.72 16.88
C PHE A 543 7.66 6.78 16.10
N ASP A 544 8.96 6.83 16.40
CA ASP A 544 9.95 5.99 15.73
C ASP A 544 9.85 4.51 16.15
N VAL A 545 9.39 4.24 17.38
CA VAL A 545 9.06 2.88 17.83
C VAL A 545 8.04 2.25 16.88
N GLU A 546 6.92 2.92 16.61
CA GLU A 546 5.82 2.36 15.83
C GLU A 546 6.23 2.10 14.36
N LEU A 547 7.05 2.99 13.78
CA LEU A 547 7.62 2.78 12.45
C LEU A 547 8.52 1.53 12.42
N VAL A 548 9.47 1.40 13.36
CA VAL A 548 10.38 0.24 13.43
C VAL A 548 9.62 -1.06 13.69
N LEU A 549 8.61 -1.05 14.56
CA LEU A 549 7.75 -2.21 14.80
C LEU A 549 6.99 -2.63 13.53
N LYS A 550 6.51 -1.66 12.75
CA LYS A 550 5.74 -1.90 11.52
C LYS A 550 6.62 -2.41 10.37
N THR A 551 7.84 -1.89 10.19
CA THR A 551 8.75 -2.30 9.10
C THR A 551 9.44 -3.63 9.41
N SER A 552 10.00 -3.81 10.61
CA SER A 552 10.65 -5.08 11.00
C SER A 552 9.68 -6.27 11.12
N MET A 553 8.37 -5.99 11.20
CA MET A 553 7.32 -6.95 11.49
C MET A 553 7.52 -7.78 12.77
N ILE A 554 8.27 -7.24 13.73
CA ILE A 554 8.63 -7.93 14.98
C ILE A 554 7.39 -8.26 15.83
N THR A 555 7.35 -9.51 16.29
CA THR A 555 6.36 -9.98 17.27
C THR A 555 6.99 -9.91 18.68
N TRP A 556 6.53 -8.97 19.52
CA TRP A 556 7.07 -8.72 20.86
C TRP A 556 5.96 -8.57 21.91
N PHE A 557 6.28 -8.85 23.18
CA PHE A 557 5.29 -8.82 24.26
C PHE A 557 5.21 -7.42 24.92
N ARG A 558 4.51 -6.51 24.23
CA ARG A 558 4.33 -5.09 24.61
C ARG A 558 3.95 -4.91 26.09
N GLY A 559 4.82 -4.25 26.84
CA GLY A 559 4.59 -3.82 28.22
C GLY A 559 4.95 -4.84 29.31
N ARG A 560 5.46 -6.02 28.95
CA ARG A 560 6.09 -6.95 29.91
C ARG A 560 7.48 -7.42 29.49
N GLU A 561 7.72 -7.57 28.20
CA GLU A 561 9.06 -7.75 27.67
C GLU A 561 9.71 -6.39 27.39
N ASP A 562 11.02 -6.32 27.63
CA ASP A 562 11.82 -5.16 27.26
C ASP A 562 11.94 -5.06 25.73
N LEU A 563 11.74 -3.85 25.20
CA LEU A 563 11.74 -3.61 23.76
C LEU A 563 13.15 -3.77 23.15
N GLN A 564 14.19 -3.42 23.90
CA GLN A 564 15.58 -3.51 23.45
C GLN A 564 15.99 -4.98 23.31
N ASP A 565 15.67 -5.82 24.30
CA ASP A 565 15.83 -7.28 24.24
C ASP A 565 15.13 -7.89 23.01
N ALA A 566 13.88 -7.48 22.74
CA ALA A 566 13.11 -8.00 21.63
C ALA A 566 13.71 -7.60 20.26
N LEU A 567 14.08 -6.32 20.10
CA LEU A 567 14.71 -5.81 18.88
C LEU A 567 16.10 -6.38 18.65
N GLU A 568 16.86 -6.67 19.72
CA GLU A 568 18.16 -7.34 19.65
C GLU A 568 18.04 -8.79 19.15
N ASP A 569 17.01 -9.54 19.58
CA ASP A 569 16.68 -10.87 19.06
C ASP A 569 16.24 -10.85 17.58
N GLU A 570 15.47 -9.84 17.19
CA GLU A 570 15.05 -9.62 15.81
C GLU A 570 16.25 -9.25 14.93
N ARG A 571 17.15 -8.36 15.40
CA ARG A 571 18.39 -7.98 14.71
C ARG A 571 19.21 -9.22 14.34
N LYS A 572 19.53 -10.05 15.34
CA LYS A 572 20.28 -11.31 15.16
C LYS A 572 19.58 -12.30 14.22
N THR A 573 18.26 -12.20 14.10
CA THR A 573 17.47 -13.06 13.20
C THR A 573 17.57 -12.57 11.76
N ILE A 574 17.46 -11.26 11.53
CA ILE A 574 17.60 -10.65 10.20
C ILE A 574 19.05 -10.73 9.72
N GLU A 575 20.05 -10.48 10.58
CA GLU A 575 21.47 -10.69 10.27
C GLU A 575 21.73 -12.11 9.75
N ALA A 576 21.21 -13.12 10.44
CA ALA A 576 21.30 -14.51 10.00
C ALA A 576 20.49 -14.82 8.72
N GLU A 577 19.33 -14.19 8.51
CA GLU A 577 18.57 -14.33 7.25
C GLU A 577 19.37 -13.78 6.05
N ILE A 578 20.02 -12.62 6.20
CA ILE A 578 20.87 -11.98 5.19
C ILE A 578 22.13 -12.81 4.93
N ASP A 579 22.88 -13.18 5.97
CA ASP A 579 24.12 -13.98 5.87
C ASP A 579 23.90 -15.29 5.09
N ILE A 580 22.77 -15.98 5.35
CA ILE A 580 22.42 -17.24 4.67
C ILE A 580 22.07 -17.05 3.18
N THR A 581 21.44 -15.92 2.83
CA THR A 581 20.79 -15.76 1.51
C THR A 581 21.56 -14.89 0.54
N GLN A 582 22.26 -13.85 1.00
CA GLN A 582 22.77 -12.78 0.15
C GLN A 582 23.57 -13.30 -1.04
N ARG A 583 24.57 -14.16 -0.79
CA ARG A 583 25.47 -14.66 -1.85
C ARG A 583 24.74 -15.52 -2.89
N SER A 584 23.83 -16.37 -2.42
CA SER A 584 23.05 -17.26 -3.29
C SER A 584 22.06 -16.46 -4.15
N ILE A 585 21.40 -15.45 -3.56
CA ILE A 585 20.53 -14.52 -4.29
C ILE A 585 21.34 -13.69 -5.29
N GLN A 586 22.50 -13.15 -4.90
CA GLN A 586 23.36 -12.37 -5.80
C GLN A 586 23.85 -13.20 -7.00
N ALA A 587 24.26 -14.45 -6.77
CA ALA A 587 24.60 -15.39 -7.85
C ALA A 587 23.40 -15.67 -8.76
N TYR A 588 22.20 -15.82 -8.20
CA TYR A 588 20.96 -16.04 -8.95
C TYR A 588 20.58 -14.84 -9.84
N VAL A 589 20.67 -13.63 -9.27
CA VAL A 589 20.45 -12.36 -9.98
C VAL A 589 21.47 -12.21 -11.13
N THR A 590 22.73 -12.59 -10.89
CA THR A 590 23.81 -12.56 -11.89
C THR A 590 23.60 -13.60 -13.00
N ALA A 591 23.21 -14.84 -12.65
CA ALA A 591 22.83 -15.87 -13.60
C ALA A 591 21.63 -15.42 -14.47
N SER A 592 20.63 -14.80 -13.85
CA SER A 592 19.45 -14.27 -14.54
C SER A 592 19.79 -13.18 -15.56
N LEU A 593 20.71 -12.28 -15.22
CA LEU A 593 21.28 -11.30 -16.16
C LEU A 593 21.96 -11.97 -17.36
N MET A 594 22.70 -13.05 -17.14
CA MET A 594 23.36 -13.79 -18.21
C MET A 594 22.35 -14.46 -19.15
N VAL A 595 21.32 -15.14 -18.64
CA VAL A 595 20.26 -15.74 -19.48
C VAL A 595 19.55 -14.67 -20.31
N GLN A 596 19.18 -13.53 -19.71
CA GLN A 596 18.54 -12.44 -20.45
C GLN A 596 19.44 -11.87 -21.56
N LYS A 597 20.75 -11.73 -21.29
CA LYS A 597 21.71 -11.27 -22.28
C LYS A 597 21.88 -12.30 -23.42
N GLU A 598 21.94 -13.59 -23.11
CA GLU A 598 21.96 -14.66 -24.12
C GLU A 598 20.70 -14.63 -24.98
N ALA A 599 19.51 -14.59 -24.37
CA ALA A 599 18.24 -14.50 -25.08
C ALA A 599 18.19 -13.29 -26.03
N ALA A 600 18.69 -12.13 -25.59
CA ALA A 600 18.79 -10.93 -26.43
C ALA A 600 19.79 -11.10 -27.60
N ILE A 601 20.93 -11.75 -27.38
CA ILE A 601 21.92 -12.06 -28.44
C ILE A 601 21.34 -13.03 -29.47
N VAL A 602 20.68 -14.11 -29.03
CA VAL A 602 20.07 -15.11 -29.93
C VAL A 602 18.93 -14.48 -30.74
N SER A 603 18.09 -13.65 -30.11
CA SER A 603 17.04 -12.88 -30.82
C SER A 603 17.64 -11.96 -31.89
N ALA A 604 18.70 -11.21 -31.56
CA ALA A 604 19.35 -10.32 -32.51
C ALA A 604 20.02 -11.08 -33.67
N ALA A 605 20.58 -12.27 -33.42
CA ALA A 605 21.17 -13.14 -34.43
C ALA A 605 20.12 -13.74 -35.40
N LEU A 606 18.90 -14.03 -34.92
CA LEU A 606 17.77 -14.40 -35.76
C LEU A 606 17.33 -13.24 -36.65
N ASP A 607 17.10 -12.07 -36.05
CA ASP A 607 16.58 -10.88 -36.72
C ASP A 607 17.50 -10.37 -37.85
N GLN A 608 18.82 -10.34 -37.62
CA GLN A 608 19.77 -9.74 -38.57
C GLN A 608 20.22 -10.66 -39.72
N HIS A 609 19.82 -11.94 -39.72
CA HIS A 609 20.28 -12.96 -40.69
C HIS A 609 21.82 -13.07 -40.82
N VAL A 610 22.57 -12.60 -39.81
CA VAL A 610 24.03 -12.61 -39.77
C VAL A 610 24.56 -14.05 -39.89
N HIS A 611 25.82 -14.20 -40.32
CA HIS A 611 26.51 -15.48 -40.33
C HIS A 611 26.52 -16.10 -38.92
N TRP A 612 25.55 -16.99 -38.67
CA TRP A 612 25.35 -17.75 -37.44
C TRP A 612 26.62 -18.37 -36.88
N HIS A 613 27.55 -18.75 -37.76
CA HIS A 613 28.84 -19.30 -37.36
C HIS A 613 29.70 -18.31 -36.57
N ARG A 614 29.72 -17.03 -36.96
CA ARG A 614 30.49 -15.99 -36.24
C ARG A 614 29.83 -15.60 -34.93
N ALA A 615 28.50 -15.36 -34.95
CA ALA A 615 27.74 -15.08 -33.74
C ALA A 615 27.81 -16.25 -32.75
N GLY A 616 27.79 -17.50 -33.25
CA GLY A 616 27.94 -18.71 -32.44
C GLY A 616 29.32 -18.83 -31.79
N ILE A 617 30.41 -18.52 -32.50
CA ILE A 617 31.78 -18.50 -31.91
C ILE A 617 31.88 -17.41 -30.85
N GLU A 618 31.44 -16.18 -31.14
CA GLU A 618 31.48 -15.06 -30.17
C GLU A 618 30.57 -15.34 -28.95
N MET A 619 29.45 -16.07 -29.14
CA MET A 619 28.56 -16.52 -28.06
C MET A 619 29.18 -17.66 -27.23
N MET A 620 29.81 -18.66 -27.85
CA MET A 620 30.47 -19.77 -27.15
C MET A 620 31.67 -19.30 -26.32
N ASP A 621 32.51 -18.40 -26.86
CA ASP A 621 33.59 -17.76 -26.09
C ASP A 621 33.03 -16.97 -24.89
N TRP A 622 31.95 -16.21 -25.10
CA TRP A 622 31.30 -15.46 -24.03
C TRP A 622 30.63 -16.37 -22.99
N GLN A 623 29.98 -17.46 -23.41
CA GLN A 623 29.40 -18.48 -22.53
C GLN A 623 30.50 -19.16 -21.71
N GLY A 624 31.59 -19.62 -22.32
CA GLY A 624 32.71 -20.26 -21.62
C GLY A 624 33.33 -19.35 -20.56
N GLN A 625 33.56 -18.07 -20.90
CA GLN A 625 34.03 -17.06 -19.94
C GLN A 625 33.02 -16.81 -18.80
N SER A 626 31.73 -16.72 -19.13
CA SER A 626 30.67 -16.46 -18.16
C SER A 626 30.43 -17.67 -17.23
N ILE A 627 30.50 -18.89 -17.77
CA ILE A 627 30.44 -20.16 -17.04
C ILE A 627 31.63 -20.28 -16.10
N SER A 628 32.86 -20.01 -16.57
CA SER A 628 34.03 -19.99 -15.70
C SER A 628 33.82 -18.99 -14.57
N GLN A 629 33.48 -17.74 -14.86
CA GLN A 629 33.22 -16.72 -13.82
C GLN A 629 32.14 -17.14 -12.82
N LEU A 630 31.10 -17.86 -13.25
CA LEU A 630 29.99 -18.25 -12.39
C LEU A 630 30.30 -19.53 -11.60
N LEU A 631 31.01 -20.49 -12.18
CA LEU A 631 31.61 -21.63 -11.47
C LEU A 631 32.64 -21.16 -10.46
N ASP A 632 33.56 -20.28 -10.86
CA ASP A 632 34.54 -19.62 -10.00
C ASP A 632 33.83 -18.84 -8.89
N THR A 633 32.69 -18.19 -9.16
CA THR A 633 31.87 -17.52 -8.12
C THR A 633 31.22 -18.52 -7.18
N LEU A 634 30.65 -19.63 -7.66
CA LEU A 634 30.01 -20.65 -6.80
C LEU A 634 31.04 -21.44 -5.97
N GLN A 635 32.16 -21.79 -6.59
CA GLN A 635 33.26 -22.49 -5.94
C GLN A 635 33.98 -21.54 -4.96
N SER A 636 34.21 -20.28 -5.35
CA SER A 636 34.63 -19.23 -4.44
C SER A 636 33.59 -18.97 -3.36
N GLN A 637 32.28 -19.16 -3.56
CA GLN A 637 31.31 -19.07 -2.47
C GLN A 637 31.48 -20.20 -1.45
N VAL A 638 31.72 -21.44 -1.89
CA VAL A 638 32.05 -22.57 -1.01
C VAL A 638 33.36 -22.31 -0.27
N GLU A 639 34.40 -21.85 -0.97
CA GLU A 639 35.71 -21.53 -0.41
C GLU A 639 35.68 -20.25 0.45
N GLN A 640 34.79 -19.29 0.19
CA GLN A 640 34.57 -18.07 0.99
C GLN A 640 33.58 -18.24 2.13
N GLU A 641 32.75 -19.28 2.18
CA GLU A 641 32.16 -19.68 3.46
C GLU A 641 33.28 -20.13 4.41
N VAL A 642 34.33 -20.78 3.87
CA VAL A 642 35.55 -21.12 4.62
C VAL A 642 36.48 -19.91 4.84
N GLU A 643 36.58 -18.97 3.90
CA GLU A 643 37.51 -17.82 3.96
C GLU A 643 36.94 -16.51 4.49
N LEU A 644 35.62 -16.21 4.48
CA LEU A 644 35.12 -15.02 5.19
C LEU A 644 35.20 -15.17 6.72
N GLY A 645 35.37 -16.41 7.23
CA GLY A 645 35.87 -16.64 8.59
C GLY A 645 37.31 -16.12 8.82
N ARG A 646 38.05 -15.82 7.75
CA ARG A 646 39.46 -15.33 7.77
C ARG A 646 39.58 -13.87 7.32
N ALA A 647 38.87 -13.48 6.25
CA ALA A 647 39.10 -12.25 5.47
C ALA A 647 38.33 -11.00 5.96
N ARG A 648 37.44 -11.11 6.95
CA ARG A 648 36.77 -9.95 7.61
C ARG A 648 37.74 -8.99 8.33
N LYS A 649 39.05 -9.25 8.24
CA LYS A 649 40.17 -8.53 8.87
C LYS A 649 40.93 -7.55 7.96
N THR A 650 40.77 -7.61 6.64
CA THR A 650 41.79 -7.05 5.73
C THR A 650 41.34 -5.85 4.88
N LYS A 651 40.03 -5.56 4.80
CA LYS A 651 39.48 -4.60 3.81
C LYS A 651 39.29 -3.14 4.28
N GLU A 652 39.69 -2.79 5.51
CA GLU A 652 39.60 -1.40 6.00
C GLU A 652 40.65 -0.44 5.37
N LEU A 653 41.60 -0.96 4.59
CA LEU A 653 42.89 -0.28 4.36
C LEU A 653 43.07 0.42 2.99
N GLU A 654 42.30 0.06 1.96
CA GLU A 654 42.68 0.38 0.56
C GLU A 654 41.75 1.38 -0.16
N ALA A 655 40.67 1.84 0.48
CA ALA A 655 39.67 2.71 -0.15
C ALA A 655 40.10 4.20 -0.32
N ALA A 656 41.33 4.57 0.04
CA ALA A 656 41.73 5.96 0.25
C ALA A 656 42.34 6.71 -0.96
N GLU A 657 42.93 6.02 -1.95
CA GLU A 657 43.88 6.68 -2.88
C GLU A 657 43.34 7.15 -4.25
N ALA A 658 42.12 6.78 -4.65
CA ALA A 658 41.74 6.82 -6.09
C ALA A 658 41.12 8.14 -6.62
N SER A 659 40.81 9.13 -5.78
CA SER A 659 39.81 10.18 -6.13
C SER A 659 40.33 11.45 -6.84
N GLU A 660 41.64 11.71 -6.87
CA GLU A 660 42.16 13.10 -6.93
C GLU A 660 42.74 13.63 -8.27
N LYS A 661 42.27 13.20 -9.47
CA LYS A 661 43.01 13.50 -10.73
C LYS A 661 42.30 14.02 -11.99
N ALA A 662 41.04 14.46 -11.96
CA ALA A 662 40.37 15.04 -13.13
C ALA A 662 39.22 16.00 -12.71
N LEU A 663 38.98 17.20 -13.25
CA LEU A 663 39.48 17.92 -14.43
C LEU A 663 39.59 19.46 -14.17
N GLN A 664 40.37 20.21 -14.97
CA GLN A 664 40.41 21.68 -14.94
C GLN A 664 40.26 22.35 -16.32
N SER A 665 39.39 23.36 -16.40
CA SER A 665 39.76 24.76 -16.70
C SER A 665 38.62 25.68 -16.19
N GLU A 666 38.86 26.96 -15.88
CA GLU A 666 37.95 27.70 -14.96
C GLU A 666 37.05 28.79 -15.59
N GLU A 667 37.41 29.34 -16.76
CA GLU A 667 36.73 30.54 -17.31
C GLU A 667 35.35 30.23 -17.93
N TRP A 668 35.21 29.10 -18.62
CA TRP A 668 33.97 28.73 -19.33
C TRP A 668 32.82 28.44 -18.36
N ALA A 669 33.12 27.83 -17.21
CA ALA A 669 32.18 27.67 -16.12
C ALA A 669 31.64 29.03 -15.65
N THR A 670 32.45 30.10 -15.69
CA THR A 670 32.11 31.43 -15.14
C THR A 670 30.90 32.03 -15.84
N ALA A 671 30.89 31.97 -17.17
CA ALA A 671 29.78 32.48 -17.96
C ALA A 671 28.50 31.64 -17.76
N LEU A 672 28.63 30.31 -17.76
CA LEU A 672 27.49 29.41 -17.61
C LEU A 672 26.81 29.52 -16.24
N GLY A 673 27.58 29.76 -15.17
CA GLY A 673 27.03 29.99 -13.85
C GLY A 673 26.10 31.20 -13.79
N ILE A 674 26.40 32.27 -14.54
CA ILE A 674 25.55 33.47 -14.62
C ILE A 674 24.21 33.13 -15.27
N GLU A 675 24.24 32.34 -16.35
CA GLU A 675 23.06 31.99 -17.14
C GLU A 675 22.14 31.01 -16.40
N ILE A 676 22.69 30.00 -15.72
CA ILE A 676 21.91 29.12 -14.83
C ILE A 676 21.26 29.95 -13.71
N ALA A 677 21.99 30.87 -13.08
CA ALA A 677 21.45 31.69 -11.99
C ALA A 677 20.30 32.61 -12.46
N LEU A 678 20.37 33.16 -13.67
CA LEU A 678 19.31 33.99 -14.25
C LEU A 678 18.10 33.15 -14.68
N ALA A 679 18.32 31.97 -15.27
CA ALA A 679 17.25 31.04 -15.63
C ALA A 679 16.44 30.58 -14.40
N VAL A 680 17.12 30.11 -13.35
CA VAL A 680 16.44 29.69 -12.10
C VAL A 680 15.74 30.88 -11.42
N ALA A 681 16.24 32.12 -11.56
CA ALA A 681 15.56 33.30 -11.04
C ALA A 681 14.29 33.71 -11.81
N ALA A 682 14.08 33.21 -13.04
CA ALA A 682 12.86 33.40 -13.84
C ALA A 682 11.75 32.37 -13.52
N ALA A 683 12.06 31.35 -12.70
CA ALA A 683 11.12 30.34 -12.25
C ALA A 683 10.04 30.91 -11.32
N VAL A 684 8.77 30.58 -11.58
CA VAL A 684 7.63 30.93 -10.72
C VAL A 684 7.03 29.64 -10.15
N PRO A 685 7.25 29.30 -8.86
CA PRO A 685 6.52 28.21 -8.22
C PRO A 685 5.07 28.63 -7.98
N SER A 686 4.15 27.67 -8.08
CA SER A 686 2.79 27.84 -7.56
C SER A 686 2.67 27.15 -6.18
N PRO A 687 1.63 27.41 -5.37
CA PRO A 687 1.53 26.89 -4.00
C PRO A 687 1.05 25.43 -3.88
N ALA A 688 0.57 24.79 -4.95
CA ALA A 688 -0.02 23.44 -4.92
C ALA A 688 0.95 22.28 -5.28
N TRP A 689 2.22 22.30 -4.84
CA TRP A 689 3.30 21.50 -5.47
C TRP A 689 3.92 20.39 -4.61
N PRO A 690 4.36 19.28 -5.24
CA PRO A 690 5.28 18.34 -4.61
C PRO A 690 6.60 19.03 -4.27
N VAL A 691 6.95 19.04 -2.97
CA VAL A 691 8.19 19.67 -2.46
C VAL A 691 9.44 19.16 -3.20
N ALA A 692 9.44 17.87 -3.58
CA ALA A 692 10.49 17.23 -4.38
C ALA A 692 10.93 18.05 -5.61
N THR A 693 9.98 18.57 -6.40
CA THR A 693 10.30 19.32 -7.63
C THR A 693 10.94 20.67 -7.32
N ALA A 694 10.52 21.33 -6.24
CA ALA A 694 11.09 22.61 -5.82
C ALA A 694 12.53 22.47 -5.30
N LEU A 695 12.86 21.35 -4.64
CA LEU A 695 14.23 21.02 -4.20
C LEU A 695 15.18 20.84 -5.40
N LEU A 696 14.72 20.17 -6.48
CA LEU A 696 15.51 20.02 -7.72
C LEU A 696 15.90 21.37 -8.34
N TRP A 697 14.96 22.31 -8.41
CA TRP A 697 15.19 23.64 -9.00
C TRP A 697 16.08 24.49 -8.10
N ALA A 698 15.85 24.43 -6.78
CA ALA A 698 16.64 25.15 -5.80
C ALA A 698 18.11 24.73 -5.80
N ARG A 699 18.44 23.45 -6.04
CA ARG A 699 19.82 22.98 -6.19
C ARG A 699 20.58 23.70 -7.27
N GLN A 700 20.00 23.81 -8.47
CA GLN A 700 20.70 24.44 -9.60
C GLN A 700 20.93 25.93 -9.36
N GLY A 701 19.99 26.59 -8.65
CA GLY A 701 20.20 27.93 -8.12
C GLY A 701 21.37 28.00 -7.14
N ILE A 702 21.32 27.24 -6.04
CA ILE A 702 22.35 27.26 -4.99
C ILE A 702 23.74 26.98 -5.58
N ARG A 703 23.85 26.00 -6.49
CA ARG A 703 25.08 25.64 -7.21
C ARG A 703 25.65 26.83 -7.98
N ALA A 704 24.83 27.47 -8.81
CA ALA A 704 25.23 28.65 -9.57
C ALA A 704 25.64 29.83 -8.66
N THR A 705 24.86 30.11 -7.61
CA THR A 705 25.14 31.19 -6.65
C THR A 705 26.47 31.00 -5.93
N ARG A 706 26.76 29.80 -5.42
CA ARG A 706 28.03 29.50 -4.72
C ARG A 706 29.23 29.64 -5.64
N TYR A 707 29.10 29.08 -6.84
CA TYR A 707 30.13 29.16 -7.86
C TYR A 707 30.49 30.61 -8.21
N LEU A 708 29.49 31.44 -8.53
CA LEU A 708 29.70 32.85 -8.86
C LEU A 708 30.27 33.65 -7.68
N ARG A 709 29.76 33.46 -6.46
CA ARG A 709 30.31 34.11 -5.26
C ARG A 709 31.78 33.78 -5.04
N ASN A 710 32.17 32.52 -5.20
CA ASN A 710 33.57 32.11 -5.04
C ASN A 710 34.45 32.69 -6.15
N ALA A 711 34.01 32.64 -7.40
CA ALA A 711 34.77 33.21 -8.52
C ALA A 711 34.93 34.74 -8.37
N ILE A 712 33.91 35.47 -7.89
CA ILE A 712 34.01 36.91 -7.56
C ILE A 712 35.06 37.13 -6.46
N ARG A 713 34.98 36.36 -5.37
CA ARG A 713 35.88 36.48 -4.21
C ARG A 713 37.35 36.25 -4.57
N LEU A 714 37.61 35.29 -5.45
CA LEU A 714 38.97 34.93 -5.88
C LEU A 714 39.51 35.81 -7.01
N GLY A 715 38.74 36.78 -7.50
CA GLY A 715 39.11 37.59 -8.68
C GLY A 715 39.18 36.78 -9.99
N LYS A 716 38.62 35.56 -10.00
CA LYS A 716 38.63 34.64 -11.15
C LYS A 716 37.60 34.99 -12.21
N ILE A 717 36.60 35.83 -11.90
CA ILE A 717 35.67 36.34 -12.91
C ILE A 717 36.34 37.44 -13.74
N PRO A 718 36.39 37.32 -15.09
CA PRO A 718 36.81 38.40 -15.97
C PRO A 718 36.03 39.69 -15.68
N VAL A 719 36.72 40.83 -15.62
CA VAL A 719 36.15 42.13 -15.18
C VAL A 719 34.81 42.47 -15.86
N GLN A 720 34.64 42.06 -17.12
CA GLN A 720 33.43 42.23 -17.93
C GLN A 720 32.19 41.50 -17.39
N LEU A 721 32.36 40.32 -16.78
CA LEU A 721 31.29 39.48 -16.25
C LEU A 721 30.98 39.75 -14.76
N ALA A 722 31.90 40.40 -14.04
CA ALA A 722 31.80 40.59 -12.58
C ALA A 722 30.55 41.37 -12.13
N ALA A 723 30.06 42.31 -12.94
CA ALA A 723 28.81 43.02 -12.67
C ALA A 723 27.59 42.12 -12.84
N GLN A 724 27.51 41.37 -13.95
CA GLN A 724 26.41 40.47 -14.25
C GLN A 724 26.30 39.34 -13.21
N ALA A 725 27.43 38.76 -12.80
CA ALA A 725 27.48 37.74 -11.75
C ALA A 725 26.88 38.22 -10.42
N ARG A 726 27.19 39.47 -10.00
CA ARG A 726 26.61 40.07 -8.79
C ARG A 726 25.10 40.24 -8.90
N THR A 727 24.60 40.71 -10.04
CA THR A 727 23.15 40.89 -10.28
C THR A 727 22.41 39.55 -10.33
N ALA A 728 22.99 38.52 -10.95
CA ALA A 728 22.41 37.18 -11.01
C ALA A 728 22.26 36.56 -9.62
N VAL A 729 23.34 36.60 -8.80
CA VAL A 729 23.32 36.15 -7.40
C VAL A 729 22.22 36.86 -6.60
N GLN A 730 22.16 38.20 -6.65
CA GLN A 730 21.15 38.98 -5.91
C GLN A 730 19.70 38.66 -6.30
N ARG A 731 19.42 38.43 -7.59
CA ARG A 731 18.08 38.04 -8.05
C ARG A 731 17.71 36.66 -7.53
N LEU A 732 18.62 35.70 -7.65
CA LEU A 732 18.38 34.32 -7.28
C LEU A 732 18.25 34.12 -5.76
N ASP A 733 19.06 34.81 -4.96
CA ASP A 733 18.91 34.86 -3.49
C ASP A 733 17.50 35.30 -3.08
N LYS A 734 16.99 36.37 -3.72
CA LYS A 734 15.64 36.89 -3.48
C LYS A 734 14.55 35.88 -3.90
N THR A 735 14.76 35.17 -5.01
CA THR A 735 13.82 34.15 -5.50
C THR A 735 13.75 32.97 -4.53
N LEU A 736 14.89 32.35 -4.18
CA LEU A 736 14.93 31.19 -3.28
C LEU A 736 14.45 31.50 -1.85
N ALA A 737 14.63 32.74 -1.38
CA ALA A 737 14.10 33.18 -0.08
C ALA A 737 12.56 33.37 -0.08
N SER A 738 11.94 33.55 -1.25
CA SER A 738 10.47 33.70 -1.37
C SER A 738 9.71 32.37 -1.42
N TRP A 739 10.41 31.28 -1.75
CA TRP A 739 9.84 29.93 -1.78
C TRP A 739 9.84 29.38 -0.36
N LYS A 740 8.68 29.00 0.19
CA LYS A 740 8.55 28.55 1.59
C LYS A 740 7.90 27.17 1.71
N THR A 741 8.23 26.45 2.77
CA THR A 741 7.59 25.18 3.16
C THR A 741 7.56 25.03 4.70
N LYS A 742 6.70 24.14 5.20
CA LYS A 742 6.55 23.87 6.65
C LYS A 742 7.38 22.66 7.06
N VAL A 743 8.14 22.78 8.13
CA VAL A 743 8.95 21.70 8.71
C VAL A 743 8.88 21.69 10.24
N PRO A 744 9.18 20.57 10.93
CA PRO A 744 9.24 20.51 12.39
C PRO A 744 10.24 21.51 12.97
N GLN A 745 9.97 22.01 14.18
CA GLN A 745 10.86 22.96 14.87
C GLN A 745 12.30 22.41 15.04
N LEU A 746 12.44 21.10 15.26
CA LEU A 746 13.72 20.39 15.38
C LEU A 746 14.09 19.64 14.08
N PHE A 747 13.71 20.15 12.92
CA PHE A 747 13.91 19.48 11.62
C PHE A 747 15.35 19.02 11.37
N ARG A 748 16.36 19.79 11.79
CA ARG A 748 17.77 19.44 11.56
C ARG A 748 18.20 18.21 12.38
N GLU A 749 17.76 18.12 13.63
CA GLU A 749 17.99 16.93 14.47
C GLU A 749 17.24 15.74 13.88
N TRP A 750 15.94 15.91 13.60
CA TRP A 750 15.11 14.88 12.98
C TRP A 750 15.70 14.34 11.67
N ALA A 751 16.03 15.21 10.70
CA ALA A 751 16.53 14.79 9.39
C ALA A 751 17.93 14.15 9.49
N SER A 752 18.74 14.48 10.50
CA SER A 752 20.05 13.85 10.71
C SER A 752 19.99 12.38 11.15
N GLU A 753 18.82 11.92 11.61
CA GLU A 753 18.60 10.56 12.11
C GLU A 753 17.87 9.66 11.09
N LYS A 754 17.56 10.16 9.88
CA LYS A 754 16.71 9.47 8.88
C LYS A 754 17.47 9.19 7.58
N SER A 755 16.99 8.22 6.82
CA SER A 755 17.43 8.01 5.44
C SER A 755 16.94 9.13 4.52
N PRO A 756 17.59 9.36 3.36
CA PRO A 756 17.12 10.33 2.36
C PRO A 756 15.66 10.11 1.95
N GLN A 757 15.26 8.84 1.75
CA GLN A 757 13.87 8.48 1.45
C GLN A 757 12.93 8.77 2.63
N GLN A 758 13.33 8.49 3.87
CA GLN A 758 12.52 8.79 5.05
C GLN A 758 12.36 10.30 5.29
N VAL A 759 13.39 11.11 4.98
CA VAL A 759 13.29 12.57 4.97
C VAL A 759 12.28 13.03 3.92
N LEU A 760 12.35 12.47 2.70
CA LEU A 760 11.43 12.79 1.61
C LEU A 760 9.98 12.40 1.93
N ASP A 761 9.76 11.16 2.38
CA ASP A 761 8.45 10.62 2.75
C ASP A 761 7.84 11.42 3.90
N GLY A 762 8.63 11.74 4.93
CA GLY A 762 8.18 12.56 6.07
C GLY A 762 7.78 13.98 5.65
N ILE A 763 8.56 14.62 4.77
CA ILE A 763 8.20 15.93 4.18
C ILE A 763 6.94 15.83 3.32
N GLY A 764 6.77 14.74 2.56
CA GLY A 764 5.58 14.47 1.77
C GLY A 764 4.32 14.32 2.62
N MET A 765 4.37 13.48 3.66
CA MET A 765 3.25 13.26 4.59
C MET A 765 2.83 14.56 5.30
N MET A 766 3.81 15.37 5.75
CA MET A 766 3.51 16.68 6.34
C MET A 766 2.84 17.63 5.33
N HIS A 767 3.16 17.54 4.04
CA HIS A 767 2.48 18.36 3.03
C HIS A 767 1.05 17.88 2.74
N GLU A 768 0.80 16.58 2.69
CA GLU A 768 -0.55 16.01 2.45
C GLU A 768 -1.51 16.31 3.61
N GLU A 769 -1.07 16.14 4.86
CA GLU A 769 -1.89 16.33 6.06
C GLU A 769 -2.37 17.78 6.24
N PHE A 770 -1.59 18.78 5.80
CA PHE A 770 -1.95 20.20 5.91
C PHE A 770 -2.47 20.83 4.61
N GLY A 771 -2.17 20.26 3.44
CA GLY A 771 -2.61 20.79 2.15
C GLY A 771 -4.12 20.64 1.88
N GLY A 772 -4.76 19.63 2.47
CA GLY A 772 -6.20 19.36 2.28
C GLY A 772 -7.15 20.44 2.83
N SER A 773 -6.68 21.34 3.69
CA SER A 773 -7.54 22.24 4.47
C SER A 773 -7.67 23.68 3.94
N GLN A 774 -7.00 24.05 2.85
CA GLN A 774 -6.99 25.46 2.37
C GLN A 774 -7.88 25.77 1.14
N LEU A 775 -8.60 24.80 0.57
CA LEU A 775 -9.48 25.00 -0.60
C LEU A 775 -10.94 25.37 -0.26
N SER A 776 -11.20 25.96 0.91
CA SER A 776 -12.53 26.48 1.28
C SER A 776 -12.48 27.81 2.04
N LEU A 777 -11.87 28.84 1.44
CA LEU A 777 -12.13 30.24 1.79
C LEU A 777 -12.54 31.01 0.53
N THR A 778 -13.81 30.86 0.15
CA THR A 778 -14.44 31.75 -0.83
C THR A 778 -14.60 33.15 -0.27
N ASN A 779 -14.30 34.16 -1.09
CA ASN A 779 -14.55 35.56 -0.78
C ASN A 779 -16.01 35.80 -0.38
N THR A 780 -16.27 36.18 0.87
CA THR A 780 -17.46 36.95 1.25
C THR A 780 -17.06 38.40 1.50
N GLY A 781 -17.59 39.28 0.66
CA GLY A 781 -17.23 40.70 0.63
C GLY A 781 -17.82 41.49 1.81
N ARG A 782 -17.13 42.60 2.12
CA ARG A 782 -17.55 43.65 3.05
C ARG A 782 -19.02 44.07 2.93
N GLN A 783 -19.74 44.00 4.04
CA GLN A 783 -20.63 45.01 4.65
C GLN A 783 -20.76 44.55 6.13
N GLY A 784 -20.68 45.35 7.19
CA GLY A 784 -20.76 46.80 7.36
C GLY A 784 -21.79 47.09 8.46
N VAL A 785 -21.47 47.97 9.42
CA VAL A 785 -22.37 48.62 10.42
C VAL A 785 -22.48 47.98 11.84
N GLN A 786 -21.95 48.76 12.81
CA GLN A 786 -22.35 49.03 14.23
C GLN A 786 -22.29 48.00 15.39
N VAL A 787 -21.37 48.31 16.31
CA VAL A 787 -21.41 48.27 17.81
C VAL A 787 -22.46 49.30 18.32
N PRO A 788 -23.19 49.17 19.47
CA PRO A 788 -22.78 48.77 20.84
C PRO A 788 -23.70 47.70 21.51
N SER A 789 -23.59 47.25 22.78
CA SER A 789 -22.96 47.68 24.06
C SER A 789 -22.61 46.42 24.90
N GLN A 790 -21.49 46.29 25.61
CA GLN A 790 -21.09 46.85 26.94
C GLN A 790 -21.86 46.29 28.17
N GLU A 791 -21.10 46.02 29.25
CA GLU A 791 -21.49 45.67 30.65
C GLU A 791 -22.01 44.22 30.92
N ALA A 792 -21.66 43.53 32.03
CA ALA A 792 -20.65 43.77 33.09
C ALA A 792 -20.35 42.50 33.93
N ALA A 793 -19.18 42.48 34.60
CA ALA A 793 -18.85 41.89 35.94
C ALA A 793 -19.19 40.41 36.31
N ALA A 794 -18.61 39.77 37.34
CA ALA A 794 -17.29 39.80 38.02
C ALA A 794 -17.26 38.69 39.11
N ALA A 795 -16.06 38.25 39.56
CA ALA A 795 -15.81 37.35 40.73
C ALA A 795 -16.36 35.90 40.59
N ALA A 796 -15.95 34.84 41.31
CA ALA A 796 -14.82 34.48 42.22
C ALA A 796 -14.90 32.93 42.46
N ALA A 797 -13.91 32.16 42.92
CA ALA A 797 -12.45 32.29 43.10
C ALA A 797 -11.83 30.88 43.38
N ASN A 798 -10.51 30.78 43.62
CA ASN A 798 -9.72 29.68 44.22
C ASN A 798 -10.24 28.22 44.20
N GLU A 799 -9.43 27.32 43.61
CA GLU A 799 -9.07 26.05 44.28
C GLU A 799 -7.69 25.53 43.81
N GLU A 800 -6.84 25.09 44.74
CA GLU A 800 -5.56 24.44 44.44
C GLU A 800 -5.77 22.93 44.22
N ALA A 801 -5.34 22.40 43.07
CA ALA A 801 -5.24 20.96 42.85
C ALA A 801 -4.03 20.59 41.96
N ALA A 802 -3.49 19.39 42.17
CA ALA A 802 -2.21 18.92 41.64
C ALA A 802 -2.09 18.93 40.10
N PRO A 803 -0.86 19.03 39.54
CA PRO A 803 -0.66 19.12 38.10
C PRO A 803 -1.01 17.81 37.39
N ALA A 804 -2.16 17.79 36.73
CA ALA A 804 -2.43 16.83 35.67
C ALA A 804 -1.45 17.07 34.52
N ALA A 805 -0.66 16.05 34.15
CA ALA A 805 0.21 16.11 32.99
C ALA A 805 -0.63 16.10 31.71
N SER A 806 -1.00 17.30 31.24
CA SER A 806 -1.69 17.49 29.97
C SER A 806 -0.82 16.98 28.84
N ARG A 807 -1.34 16.01 28.07
CA ARG A 807 -0.82 15.67 26.74
C ARG A 807 -1.16 16.81 25.79
N GLU A 808 -0.39 17.91 25.85
CA GLU A 808 -0.40 18.88 24.75
C GLU A 808 0.02 18.16 23.47
N SER A 809 -0.81 18.28 22.43
CA SER A 809 -0.56 17.65 21.14
C SER A 809 0.65 18.29 20.45
N SER A 810 1.50 17.47 19.84
CA SER A 810 2.72 17.87 19.12
C SER A 810 2.47 18.80 17.91
N ALA A 811 1.22 19.04 17.55
CA ALA A 811 0.79 19.86 16.43
C ALA A 811 1.18 21.36 16.52
N LYS A 812 1.63 21.85 17.68
CA LYS A 812 1.99 23.27 17.88
C LYS A 812 3.37 23.68 17.33
N ASN A 813 4.25 22.73 16.98
CA ASN A 813 5.69 23.01 16.77
C ASN A 813 6.16 22.84 15.30
N MET A 814 5.44 23.44 14.35
CA MET A 814 5.84 23.54 12.94
C MET A 814 6.33 24.97 12.62
N LEU A 815 7.45 25.08 11.90
CA LEU A 815 8.03 26.35 11.43
C LEU A 815 7.91 26.46 9.90
N GLU A 816 7.63 27.65 9.40
CA GLU A 816 7.88 27.98 7.98
C GLU A 816 9.37 28.27 7.80
N LYS A 817 10.00 27.57 6.86
CA LYS A 817 11.35 27.89 6.37
C LYS A 817 11.30 28.18 4.88
N SER A 818 12.17 29.09 4.42
CA SER A 818 12.42 29.21 2.98
C SER A 818 13.10 27.95 2.45
N ILE A 819 12.97 27.69 1.15
CA ILE A 819 13.65 26.54 0.52
C ILE A 819 15.18 26.72 0.62
N ASN A 820 15.70 27.95 0.59
CA ASN A 820 17.12 28.19 0.82
C ASN A 820 17.56 27.76 2.25
N GLU A 821 16.77 28.09 3.28
CA GLU A 821 17.06 27.66 4.66
C GLU A 821 16.92 26.14 4.83
N LEU A 822 15.87 25.53 4.25
CA LEU A 822 15.68 24.08 4.25
C LEU A 822 16.84 23.34 3.56
N MET A 823 17.26 23.81 2.40
CA MET A 823 18.36 23.21 1.65
C MET A 823 19.68 23.35 2.40
N GLN A 824 19.94 24.50 3.04
CA GLN A 824 21.11 24.69 3.88
C GLN A 824 21.06 23.82 5.15
N ASP A 825 19.90 23.68 5.81
CA ASP A 825 19.72 22.76 6.94
C ASP A 825 19.98 21.29 6.55
N LEU A 826 19.45 20.87 5.40
CA LEU A 826 19.69 19.53 4.84
C LEU A 826 21.14 19.34 4.37
N GLU A 827 21.81 20.40 3.95
CA GLU A 827 23.19 20.31 3.46
C GLU A 827 24.22 20.27 4.59
N ASP A 828 23.93 20.98 5.68
CA ASP A 828 24.71 20.93 6.91
C ASP A 828 24.61 19.55 7.62
N ILE A 829 23.67 18.70 7.21
CA ILE A 829 23.54 17.30 7.65
C ILE A 829 24.34 16.42 6.69
N HIS A 830 25.31 15.66 7.21
CA HIS A 830 25.97 14.62 6.43
C HIS A 830 24.99 13.46 6.17
N ALA A 831 24.76 13.11 4.92
CA ALA A 831 24.00 11.91 4.57
C ALA A 831 24.86 10.65 4.71
N PRO A 832 24.25 9.51 5.06
CA PRO A 832 24.90 8.23 4.83
C PRO A 832 25.20 8.04 3.34
N LEU A 833 26.45 7.74 3.03
CA LEU A 833 27.03 7.50 1.69
C LEU A 833 26.38 6.37 0.86
N GLU A 834 25.55 5.55 1.51
CA GLU A 834 24.87 4.39 0.95
C GLU A 834 23.42 4.45 1.45
N GLU A 835 22.43 4.03 0.64
CA GLU A 835 21.09 3.72 1.16
C GLU A 835 21.28 2.86 2.41
N PRO A 836 20.73 3.20 3.60
CA PRO A 836 21.09 2.50 4.83
C PRO A 836 21.00 0.98 4.67
N ALA A 837 19.92 0.51 4.02
CA ALA A 837 19.73 -0.87 3.58
C ALA A 837 20.98 -1.52 2.96
N ASP A 838 21.60 -0.91 1.94
CA ASP A 838 22.72 -1.51 1.21
C ASP A 838 24.01 -1.60 2.05
N LYS A 839 24.15 -0.86 3.16
CA LYS A 839 25.32 -0.94 4.08
C LYS A 839 25.52 -2.30 4.72
N GLU A 840 24.42 -3.03 4.91
CA GLU A 840 24.42 -4.35 5.54
C GLU A 840 24.64 -5.46 4.50
N LEU A 841 24.71 -5.09 3.22
CA LEU A 841 24.94 -6.00 2.11
C LEU A 841 26.41 -5.91 1.67
N VAL A 842 27.11 -7.04 1.69
CA VAL A 842 28.49 -7.18 1.19
C VAL A 842 28.68 -6.68 -0.26
N VAL A 843 27.63 -6.73 -1.09
CA VAL A 843 27.59 -6.11 -2.43
C VAL A 843 26.21 -5.46 -2.65
N PRO A 844 26.12 -4.22 -3.18
CA PRO A 844 24.84 -3.54 -3.43
C PRO A 844 23.94 -4.28 -4.42
N ILE A 845 22.86 -4.86 -3.91
CA ILE A 845 21.91 -5.61 -4.77
C ILE A 845 21.10 -4.65 -5.66
N THR A 846 20.84 -3.43 -5.17
CA THR A 846 20.12 -2.37 -5.87
C THR A 846 20.74 -2.02 -7.23
N GLU A 847 22.08 -1.98 -7.32
CA GLU A 847 22.76 -1.72 -8.61
C GLU A 847 22.59 -2.88 -9.60
N THR A 848 22.50 -4.11 -9.09
CA THR A 848 22.36 -5.32 -9.91
C THR A 848 20.91 -5.48 -10.40
N LEU A 849 19.92 -5.12 -9.58
CA LEU A 849 18.51 -5.01 -9.98
C LEU A 849 18.30 -3.90 -11.03
N ARG A 850 18.89 -2.71 -10.83
CA ARG A 850 18.87 -1.63 -11.85
C ARG A 850 19.54 -2.04 -13.18
N LYS A 851 20.48 -3.00 -13.17
CA LYS A 851 21.04 -3.60 -14.40
C LYS A 851 20.04 -4.54 -15.09
N LEU A 852 19.28 -5.34 -14.32
CA LEU A 852 18.19 -6.19 -14.86
C LEU A 852 17.12 -5.34 -15.57
N GLU A 853 16.65 -4.26 -14.95
CA GLU A 853 15.61 -3.38 -15.51
C GLU A 853 16.01 -2.70 -16.83
N ARG A 854 17.32 -2.51 -17.06
CA ARG A 854 17.87 -1.88 -18.27
C ARG A 854 17.94 -2.82 -19.47
N ILE A 855 17.92 -4.14 -19.26
CA ILE A 855 17.94 -5.14 -20.33
C ILE A 855 16.51 -5.40 -20.81
N LYS A 856 16.06 -4.59 -21.79
CA LYS A 856 14.77 -4.81 -22.46
C LYS A 856 14.91 -5.87 -23.54
N VAL A 857 14.42 -7.07 -23.28
CA VAL A 857 14.21 -8.10 -24.32
C VAL A 857 13.18 -7.59 -25.34
N PRO A 858 13.46 -7.60 -26.66
CA PRO A 858 12.49 -7.17 -27.66
C PRO A 858 11.25 -8.07 -27.68
N LYS A 859 10.05 -7.47 -27.60
CA LYS A 859 8.78 -8.15 -27.90
C LYS A 859 8.34 -7.75 -29.30
N THR A 860 8.60 -8.59 -30.32
CA THR A 860 8.30 -8.26 -31.72
C THR A 860 7.04 -8.94 -32.25
N LYS A 861 6.26 -8.18 -33.03
CA LYS A 861 5.41 -8.70 -34.12
C LYS A 861 6.07 -8.31 -35.45
N PRO A 862 5.93 -9.11 -36.51
CA PRO A 862 6.69 -8.92 -37.74
C PRO A 862 6.12 -7.81 -38.64
N GLY A 863 7.00 -7.06 -39.31
CA GLY A 863 6.64 -6.16 -40.41
C GLY A 863 6.96 -4.69 -40.15
N GLY A 864 8.20 -4.30 -40.42
CA GLY A 864 8.65 -2.90 -40.34
C GLY A 864 10.15 -2.79 -40.53
N SER A 865 10.61 -2.76 -41.78
CA SER A 865 12.03 -2.55 -42.10
C SER A 865 12.44 -1.12 -41.73
N LEU A 866 13.22 -0.97 -40.66
CA LEU A 866 14.03 0.21 -40.40
C LEU A 866 15.51 -0.17 -40.54
N PRO A 867 16.36 0.70 -41.12
CA PRO A 867 17.79 0.44 -41.22
C PRO A 867 18.42 0.43 -39.82
N LEU A 868 19.52 -0.33 -39.66
CA LEU A 868 20.34 -0.26 -38.44
C LEU A 868 20.72 1.20 -38.16
N VAL A 869 20.35 1.69 -36.98
CA VAL A 869 20.92 2.89 -36.38
C VAL A 869 21.67 2.43 -35.14
N ASP A 870 23.00 2.46 -35.22
CA ASP A 870 23.89 2.19 -34.09
C ASP A 870 23.50 3.05 -32.88
N THR A 871 22.89 2.41 -31.89
CA THR A 871 22.56 3.02 -30.60
C THR A 871 22.48 1.93 -29.52
N ILE A 872 23.07 2.07 -28.33
CA ILE A 872 24.03 3.08 -27.86
C ILE A 872 24.75 2.44 -26.66
N GLN A 873 26.09 2.46 -26.62
CA GLN A 873 26.78 2.31 -25.33
C GLN A 873 26.23 3.41 -24.42
N GLY A 874 25.80 3.05 -23.20
CA GLY A 874 25.03 3.93 -22.32
C GLY A 874 25.47 5.37 -22.44
N THR A 875 24.62 6.21 -23.04
CA THR A 875 25.05 7.50 -23.58
C THR A 875 25.80 8.27 -22.52
N SER A 876 27.08 8.53 -22.79
CA SER A 876 27.53 9.92 -22.71
C SER A 876 26.46 10.72 -23.45
N ARG A 877 25.51 11.35 -22.71
CA ARG A 877 24.47 12.21 -23.30
C ARG A 877 25.25 13.07 -24.29
N VAL A 878 24.95 13.00 -25.60
CA VAL A 878 25.73 13.73 -26.61
C VAL A 878 25.70 15.17 -26.16
N ARG A 879 26.82 15.61 -25.57
CA ARG A 879 26.75 16.69 -24.59
C ARG A 879 26.39 17.91 -25.40
N ARG A 880 25.19 18.46 -25.17
CA ARG A 880 24.71 19.62 -25.94
C ARG A 880 25.84 20.64 -25.92
N PRO A 881 26.38 21.04 -27.09
CA PRO A 881 27.50 21.96 -27.15
C PRO A 881 27.23 23.13 -26.22
N VAL A 882 28.21 23.53 -25.40
CA VAL A 882 27.99 24.54 -24.35
C VAL A 882 27.32 25.79 -24.94
N ALA A 883 27.67 26.18 -26.16
CA ALA A 883 27.03 27.28 -26.89
C ALA A 883 25.50 27.15 -27.06
N GLU A 884 24.96 25.95 -27.32
CA GLU A 884 23.51 25.70 -27.43
C GLU A 884 22.82 25.80 -26.07
N ILE A 885 23.38 25.19 -25.02
CA ILE A 885 22.84 25.29 -23.66
C ILE A 885 22.77 26.76 -23.23
N ARG A 886 23.84 27.52 -23.50
CA ARG A 886 23.91 28.94 -23.16
C ARG A 886 22.85 29.77 -23.91
N HIS A 887 22.59 29.47 -25.18
CA HIS A 887 21.50 30.09 -25.95
C HIS A 887 20.14 29.82 -25.30
N ASP A 888 19.83 28.55 -25.04
CA ASP A 888 18.54 28.15 -24.46
C ASP A 888 18.35 28.70 -23.04
N LEU A 889 19.40 28.79 -22.21
CA LEU A 889 19.32 29.41 -20.89
C LEU A 889 19.05 30.92 -20.96
N GLN A 890 19.61 31.61 -21.96
CA GLN A 890 19.35 33.04 -22.19
C GLN A 890 17.91 33.28 -22.65
N GLU A 891 17.39 32.42 -23.55
CA GLU A 891 15.98 32.42 -23.94
C GLU A 891 15.06 32.13 -22.75
N ALA A 892 15.35 31.08 -21.99
CA ALA A 892 14.57 30.69 -20.83
C ALA A 892 14.60 31.71 -19.68
N ALA A 893 15.72 32.42 -19.49
CA ALA A 893 15.79 33.53 -18.53
C ALA A 893 14.91 34.75 -18.93
N SER A 894 14.37 34.79 -20.15
CA SER A 894 13.42 35.81 -20.62
C SER A 894 11.94 35.39 -20.52
N ILE A 895 11.67 34.11 -20.23
CA ILE A 895 10.32 33.52 -20.20
C ILE A 895 9.99 33.07 -18.77
N PRO A 896 8.79 33.36 -18.22
CA PRO A 896 8.39 32.80 -16.93
C PRO A 896 8.14 31.29 -17.04
N HIS A 897 9.01 30.47 -16.46
CA HIS A 897 8.85 29.02 -16.44
C HIS A 897 8.06 28.55 -15.21
N HIS A 898 7.03 27.74 -15.46
CA HIS A 898 6.25 27.03 -14.44
C HIS A 898 7.04 25.79 -13.98
N THR A 899 7.01 25.44 -12.69
CA THR A 899 7.88 24.39 -12.11
C THR A 899 7.68 22.96 -12.65
N SER A 900 6.77 22.76 -13.61
CA SER A 900 6.42 21.48 -14.27
C SER A 900 6.89 21.44 -15.71
N ASP A 901 7.62 22.47 -16.15
CA ASP A 901 8.27 22.49 -17.44
C ASP A 901 9.45 21.50 -17.42
N VAL A 902 9.15 20.27 -17.84
CA VAL A 902 10.12 19.17 -17.92
C VAL A 902 11.25 19.49 -18.90
N GLN A 903 10.99 20.31 -19.93
CA GLN A 903 12.03 20.72 -20.88
C GLN A 903 13.00 21.70 -20.23
N PHE A 904 12.49 22.68 -19.49
CA PHE A 904 13.30 23.63 -18.73
C PHE A 904 14.05 22.97 -17.56
N LEU A 905 13.44 22.05 -16.81
CA LEU A 905 14.16 21.25 -15.81
C LEU A 905 15.32 20.48 -16.44
N LYS A 906 15.08 19.81 -17.57
CA LYS A 906 16.12 19.08 -18.31
C LYS A 906 17.22 20.02 -18.82
N LEU A 907 16.89 21.21 -19.30
CA LEU A 907 17.85 22.25 -19.69
C LEU A 907 18.73 22.67 -18.51
N LEU A 908 18.15 22.90 -17.34
CA LEU A 908 18.91 23.22 -16.12
C LEU A 908 19.84 22.09 -15.68
N GLU A 909 19.43 20.83 -15.82
CA GLU A 909 20.29 19.68 -15.52
C GLU A 909 21.43 19.50 -16.53
N ASP A 910 21.13 19.63 -17.83
CA ASP A 910 22.14 19.58 -18.90
C ASP A 910 23.15 20.73 -18.74
N ALA A 911 22.71 21.90 -18.25
CA ALA A 911 23.58 23.03 -17.93
C ALA A 911 24.41 22.84 -16.66
N ALA A 912 23.81 22.37 -15.56
CA ALA A 912 24.50 22.24 -14.28
C ALA A 912 25.66 21.24 -14.32
N TYR A 913 25.58 20.24 -15.22
CA TYR A 913 26.66 19.29 -15.53
C TYR A 913 28.02 19.96 -15.83
N TYR A 914 27.97 21.20 -16.32
CA TYR A 914 29.10 21.98 -16.78
C TYR A 914 29.61 23.01 -15.74
N LEU A 915 29.07 23.03 -14.52
CA LEU A 915 29.70 23.75 -13.39
C LEU A 915 30.64 22.80 -12.63
N PRO A 916 31.72 23.27 -11.98
CA PRO A 916 32.53 22.41 -11.13
C PRO A 916 31.68 21.85 -9.98
N ASN A 917 31.91 20.58 -9.62
CA ASN A 917 31.11 19.90 -8.59
C ASN A 917 31.34 20.48 -7.19
N ASP A 918 32.49 21.12 -6.96
CA ASP A 918 32.89 21.81 -5.71
C ASP A 918 31.91 22.91 -5.25
N PHE A 919 30.97 23.30 -6.12
CA PHE A 919 29.95 24.32 -5.85
C PHE A 919 28.54 23.76 -5.82
N ASP A 920 28.34 22.50 -6.22
CA ASP A 920 27.08 21.82 -6.01
C ASP A 920 26.80 21.69 -4.52
N ILE A 921 25.58 21.27 -4.21
CA ILE A 921 25.25 20.77 -2.90
C ILE A 921 26.13 19.55 -2.62
N ASN A 922 26.75 19.51 -1.44
CA ASN A 922 27.59 18.40 -1.01
C ASN A 922 26.87 17.07 -1.31
N PRO A 923 27.39 16.20 -2.21
CA PRO A 923 26.70 14.97 -2.61
C PRO A 923 26.56 13.98 -1.47
N HIS A 924 27.35 14.15 -0.40
CA HIS A 924 27.27 13.40 0.85
C HIS A 924 26.55 14.21 1.94
N SER A 925 25.73 15.19 1.59
CA SER A 925 24.77 15.81 2.50
C SER A 925 23.38 15.22 2.34
N MET A 926 22.53 15.37 3.35
CA MET A 926 21.13 14.94 3.28
C MET A 926 20.41 15.63 2.14
N CYS A 927 20.75 16.89 1.85
CA CYS A 927 20.23 17.59 0.69
C CYS A 927 20.64 16.93 -0.63
N GLY A 928 21.92 16.57 -0.77
CA GLY A 928 22.44 15.88 -1.97
C GLY A 928 21.77 14.52 -2.20
N GLN A 929 21.66 13.70 -1.16
CA GLN A 929 21.06 12.36 -1.26
C GLN A 929 19.53 12.37 -1.39
N VAL A 930 18.82 13.31 -0.73
CA VAL A 930 17.36 13.50 -0.95
C VAL A 930 17.09 13.84 -2.40
N ILE A 931 17.93 14.68 -3.01
CA ILE A 931 17.80 15.04 -4.43
C ILE A 931 18.11 13.88 -5.37
N GLU A 932 19.04 12.99 -5.02
CA GLU A 932 19.29 11.80 -5.83
C GLU A 932 18.17 10.75 -5.67
N ALA A 933 17.50 10.67 -4.51
CA ALA A 933 16.30 9.83 -4.31
C ALA A 933 15.05 10.36 -5.04
N ILE A 934 15.01 11.64 -5.43
CA ILE A 934 13.94 12.25 -6.23
C ILE A 934 14.08 11.94 -7.73
N ARG A 935 15.26 11.48 -8.19
CA ARG A 935 15.62 11.29 -9.60
C ARG A 935 15.46 9.85 -10.11
#